data_AF-A0A7Y4U1E5-F1
#
_entry.id   AF-A0A7Y4U1E5-F1
#
_cell.length_a   1.000
_cell.length_b   1.000
_cell.length_c   1.000
_cell.angle_alpha   90.00
_cell.angle_beta   90.00
_cell.angle_gamma   90.00
#
_symmetry.space_group_name_H-M   'P 1'
#
loop_
_entity.id
_entity.type
_entity.pdbx_description
1 polymer ?
#
loop_
_entity_poly.entity_id
_entity_poly.type
_entity_poly.pdbx_seq_one_letter_code
_entity_poly.pdbx_strand_id
1 'polypeptide(L)'
;MLRRKIPGLFFHSQSLWGPLLALLVCGDISATVFAASIDSADLALRNAYAMPLRWENIEGAPYWVAGPRPRYQRKTRLHRVRLEAGEDVIIKLPPQEMLRVRHSRRQFQADDLECWMSDGSGLYVHVPPQFSSDGRSLLVAPQRSETTLVRVRRPLHRQRSITFALFVSRHDTLPSIVPYRVEIPFPHEPATIRRATEAVGQRFWLLTPDTPPTVTVRGPAHLSVETILPYPPTETRTPQASALRLRMDDQPVRPLELLTTSERKTRVFVNAREYPVAERTHAYVDVPAGEHHLAFTPTSAVYIRLLQEDRDAYLLPRINQPTAKAKDEATARAVESRVEDALRLGQDNRRRDSGVLANAQLQAVANTYPHFSPLQGVVDHAQNAYTFFRDLLPVEKSSASPQQYGWFLSRSLLTPFKTRQELVVLAQHTRAIRRRLANAPFLTLPSTSEAALIYKVPPRSAPARLRVIVENSSLVGSPQLTVQFDQQEPMRLFAVRGPELPVSAYATSYLEAGLQAFVWQRREATPALSLAAAQALWLPQPLLQVGIIELPLPTEVSEVRVWRTGTETTPVHVALQYTGTKPYQLTEMEYLGTVAHLGDEQTVMDTLVASLRNALLPASHEQHAARELVNLWVPVVRFLLSQRKTFLSAVAPLPRTGPSTTPPLTEGEQHGLVLKAQDQEKAGQWLAALESWAQLVYSGTGTSRHHGLWGRIRALHALGESFLAEQQLRGLLLYGEEEEIRRTAFAQLQQFLTSTEDTDTLLALAAFQTLRSPTVTTLRQLVEVLLTAGEHEMALMVGMALPFAERPVPLLLRAAHRLDWWATVDLLVTQLPSEADRHSWRAHRAIAQGNYREAREHLEHAGADWSTLARALVAGQTIALALDGQHPTTQAEALFAWEHWQARLPGPRLWNPDDTIVTDYQGALRLYSIDRDLYAQFYAATPQRPVQLQVQGPIRLKVEARPLHPATT
;
A
#
# COMPACT_ATOMS: atom_id res chain seq x y z
N MET A 1 33.79 -6.51 -49.28
CA MET A 1 35.02 -6.97 -48.59
C MET A 1 34.58 -7.74 -47.35
N LEU A 2 34.49 -9.08 -47.43
CA LEU A 2 35.49 -10.03 -46.88
C LEU A 2 35.61 -9.86 -45.35
N ARG A 3 35.40 -10.84 -44.47
CA ARG A 3 35.38 -12.31 -44.60
C ARG A 3 34.97 -12.91 -43.24
N ARG A 4 34.15 -13.99 -43.29
CA ARG A 4 34.32 -15.33 -42.64
C ARG A 4 34.53 -15.40 -41.11
N LYS A 5 34.00 -16.39 -40.36
CA LYS A 5 33.83 -17.84 -40.67
C LYS A 5 32.97 -18.53 -39.58
N ILE A 6 32.09 -19.43 -40.01
CA ILE A 6 31.44 -20.53 -39.25
C ILE A 6 32.40 -21.75 -39.25
N PRO A 7 32.24 -22.81 -38.42
CA PRO A 7 31.35 -23.97 -38.72
C PRO A 7 30.66 -24.55 -37.45
N GLY A 8 29.58 -25.35 -37.44
CA GLY A 8 28.95 -26.24 -38.42
C GLY A 8 28.89 -27.68 -37.87
N LEU A 9 27.76 -28.39 -38.01
CA LEU A 9 27.53 -29.86 -38.21
C LEU A 9 26.08 -30.23 -37.79
N PHE A 10 25.11 -30.44 -38.71
CA PHE A 10 24.77 -31.66 -39.52
C PHE A 10 24.07 -32.77 -38.67
N PHE A 11 23.02 -33.52 -39.06
CA PHE A 11 22.36 -33.84 -40.34
C PHE A 11 21.01 -34.59 -40.09
N HIS A 12 20.06 -34.50 -41.04
CA HIS A 12 19.06 -35.51 -41.51
C HIS A 12 17.90 -36.00 -40.59
N SER A 13 16.67 -36.30 -41.07
CA SER A 13 16.09 -36.49 -42.42
C SER A 13 14.54 -36.54 -42.40
N GLN A 14 13.91 -35.95 -43.44
CA GLN A 14 12.78 -36.41 -44.29
C GLN A 14 11.70 -37.36 -43.69
N SER A 15 10.43 -36.93 -43.56
CA SER A 15 9.36 -36.73 -44.56
C SER A 15 8.45 -37.96 -44.75
N LEU A 16 7.13 -37.76 -44.66
CA LEU A 16 6.11 -38.41 -45.49
C LEU A 16 4.78 -37.67 -45.34
N TRP A 17 4.12 -37.48 -46.48
CA TRP A 17 2.92 -36.67 -46.73
C TRP A 17 1.62 -37.37 -46.27
N GLY A 18 0.56 -36.58 -46.03
CA GLY A 18 -0.80 -37.01 -45.64
C GLY A 18 -1.55 -37.84 -46.70
N PRO A 19 -2.90 -38.04 -46.63
CA PRO A 19 -3.90 -37.17 -46.01
C PRO A 19 -5.02 -37.90 -45.19
N LEU A 20 -5.69 -37.18 -44.29
CA LEU A 20 -7.08 -37.48 -43.94
C LEU A 20 -7.78 -36.22 -43.40
N LEU A 21 -8.51 -35.61 -44.33
CA LEU A 21 -9.56 -34.63 -44.07
C LEU A 21 -10.78 -35.39 -43.52
N ALA A 22 -11.46 -34.79 -42.55
CA ALA A 22 -12.75 -35.17 -41.95
C ALA A 22 -12.70 -35.98 -40.64
N LEU A 23 -13.44 -35.45 -39.64
CA LEU A 23 -13.75 -35.98 -38.30
C LEU A 23 -12.77 -35.66 -37.17
N LEU A 24 -12.79 -34.40 -36.69
CA LEU A 24 -13.20 -34.08 -35.31
C LEU A 24 -13.33 -32.56 -35.18
N VAL A 25 -14.52 -32.09 -35.58
CA VAL A 25 -15.13 -30.87 -35.05
C VAL A 25 -15.50 -31.18 -33.59
N CYS A 26 -14.54 -31.05 -32.69
CA CYS A 26 -14.81 -30.73 -31.29
C CYS A 26 -14.06 -29.43 -31.06
N GLY A 27 -14.80 -28.32 -31.17
CA GLY A 27 -14.29 -27.02 -30.79
C GLY A 27 -13.99 -27.06 -29.30
N ASP A 28 -12.72 -27.16 -28.95
CA ASP A 28 -12.24 -26.65 -27.67
C ASP A 28 -12.47 -25.14 -27.71
N ILE A 29 -13.65 -24.74 -27.25
CA ILE A 29 -13.95 -23.37 -26.86
C ILE A 29 -13.05 -23.10 -25.66
N SER A 30 -11.82 -22.68 -25.95
CA SER A 30 -10.90 -22.10 -24.98
C SER A 30 -11.68 -21.01 -24.24
N ALA A 31 -11.97 -21.26 -22.96
CA ALA A 31 -12.67 -20.35 -22.08
C ALA A 31 -11.98 -18.97 -22.16
N THR A 32 -12.65 -18.04 -22.83
CA THR A 32 -12.17 -16.68 -23.01
C THR A 32 -12.34 -15.92 -21.70
N VAL A 33 -11.44 -14.97 -21.53
CA VAL A 33 -10.89 -14.49 -20.28
C VAL A 33 -11.53 -13.15 -19.94
N PHE A 34 -12.13 -13.00 -18.74
CA PHE A 34 -12.70 -11.74 -18.25
C PHE A 34 -12.26 -11.42 -16.81
N ALA A 35 -11.80 -10.20 -16.56
CA ALA A 35 -11.80 -9.50 -15.30
C ALA A 35 -12.29 -8.06 -15.53
N ALA A 36 -13.11 -7.62 -14.59
CA ALA A 36 -13.96 -6.46 -14.73
C ALA A 36 -13.17 -5.15 -14.74
N SER A 37 -13.30 -4.37 -15.82
CA SER A 37 -13.39 -2.90 -15.76
C SER A 37 -13.58 -2.26 -17.14
N ILE A 38 -13.20 -2.97 -18.22
CA ILE A 38 -13.24 -2.45 -19.58
C ILE A 38 -14.28 -3.21 -20.38
N ASP A 39 -15.18 -2.48 -21.02
CA ASP A 39 -16.07 -3.01 -22.02
C ASP A 39 -15.30 -3.16 -23.34
N SER A 40 -14.90 -4.38 -23.69
CA SER A 40 -14.18 -4.62 -24.94
C SER A 40 -15.06 -4.40 -26.17
N ALA A 41 -16.39 -4.54 -26.08
CA ALA A 41 -17.30 -4.20 -27.16
C ALA A 41 -17.36 -2.67 -27.37
N ASP A 42 -17.51 -1.89 -26.31
CA ASP A 42 -17.48 -0.42 -26.37
C ASP A 42 -16.13 0.11 -26.86
N LEU A 43 -15.02 -0.48 -26.38
CA LEU A 43 -13.69 -0.14 -26.84
C LEU A 43 -13.52 -0.45 -28.34
N ALA A 44 -13.98 -1.61 -28.82
CA ALA A 44 -13.93 -1.98 -30.23
C ALA A 44 -14.71 -0.99 -31.10
N LEU A 45 -15.93 -0.62 -30.69
CA LEU A 45 -16.73 0.38 -31.39
C LEU A 45 -16.05 1.75 -31.38
N ARG A 46 -15.55 2.22 -30.23
CA ARG A 46 -14.84 3.51 -30.17
C ARG A 46 -13.58 3.55 -31.02
N ASN A 47 -12.87 2.44 -31.16
CA ASN A 47 -11.73 2.35 -32.06
C ASN A 47 -12.16 2.45 -33.53
N ALA A 48 -13.30 1.85 -33.89
CA ALA A 48 -13.86 1.96 -35.24
C ALA A 48 -14.34 3.39 -35.57
N TYR A 49 -14.75 4.17 -34.56
CA TYR A 49 -15.27 5.53 -34.70
C TYR A 49 -14.41 6.60 -34.00
N ALA A 50 -13.09 6.38 -33.91
CA ALA A 50 -12.20 7.29 -33.22
C ALA A 50 -12.30 8.72 -33.78
N MET A 51 -12.61 9.67 -32.90
CA MET A 51 -12.71 11.09 -33.27
C MET A 51 -11.32 11.69 -33.44
N PRO A 52 -11.11 12.58 -34.43
CA PRO A 52 -9.82 13.21 -34.64
C PRO A 52 -9.47 14.13 -33.47
N LEU A 53 -8.17 14.22 -33.16
CA LEU A 53 -7.63 15.22 -32.23
C LEU A 53 -8.00 16.63 -32.70
N ARG A 54 -8.68 17.40 -31.86
CA ARG A 54 -9.04 18.80 -32.14
C ARG A 54 -8.08 19.75 -31.43
N TRP A 55 -7.93 20.94 -32.00
CA TRP A 55 -7.16 22.04 -31.41
C TRP A 55 -8.07 23.25 -31.23
N GLU A 56 -8.33 23.61 -29.99
CA GLU A 56 -9.20 24.73 -29.64
C GLU A 56 -8.36 25.95 -29.27
N ASN A 57 -8.61 27.09 -29.92
CA ASN A 57 -7.90 28.33 -29.60
C ASN A 57 -8.36 28.85 -28.23
N ILE A 58 -7.41 29.14 -27.33
CA ILE A 58 -7.72 29.64 -26.00
C ILE A 58 -8.20 31.08 -26.08
N GLU A 59 -9.48 31.30 -25.78
CA GLU A 59 -10.12 32.62 -25.82
C GLU A 59 -10.08 33.34 -24.46
N GLY A 60 -10.01 32.58 -23.36
CA GLY A 60 -10.05 33.10 -22.00
C GLY A 60 -10.21 31.99 -20.95
N ALA A 61 -10.78 32.35 -19.80
CA ALA A 61 -11.15 31.39 -18.75
C ALA A 61 -12.16 30.35 -19.30
N PRO A 62 -12.18 29.11 -18.78
CA PRO A 62 -11.41 28.60 -17.65
C PRO A 62 -10.00 28.07 -17.99
N TYR A 63 -9.61 28.07 -19.27
CA TYR A 63 -8.27 27.65 -19.68
C TYR A 63 -7.21 28.70 -19.34
N TRP A 64 -7.45 29.99 -19.61
CA TRP A 64 -6.58 31.06 -19.14
C TRP A 64 -6.83 31.34 -17.66
N VAL A 65 -5.75 31.40 -16.88
CA VAL A 65 -5.79 31.56 -15.42
C VAL A 65 -5.19 32.91 -14.99
N ALA A 66 -4.03 33.27 -15.53
CA ALA A 66 -3.28 34.47 -15.15
C ALA A 66 -2.38 34.99 -16.29
N GLY A 67 -1.86 36.21 -16.12
CA GLY A 67 -1.01 36.89 -17.11
C GLY A 67 -1.79 37.64 -18.20
N PRO A 68 -1.16 38.09 -19.29
CA PRO A 68 -1.83 38.83 -20.35
C PRO A 68 -2.98 38.03 -20.99
N ARG A 69 -4.19 38.60 -20.94
CA ARG A 69 -5.41 37.94 -21.44
C ARG A 69 -5.36 37.79 -22.97
N PRO A 70 -5.77 36.63 -23.54
CA PRO A 70 -5.91 36.46 -24.98
C PRO A 70 -6.86 37.50 -25.59
N ARG A 71 -6.48 38.10 -26.73
CA ARG A 71 -7.30 39.09 -27.45
C ARG A 71 -7.55 38.65 -28.89
N TYR A 72 -8.81 38.72 -29.33
CA TYR A 72 -9.19 38.37 -30.68
C TYR A 72 -8.56 39.32 -31.72
N GLN A 73 -7.96 38.75 -32.76
CA GLN A 73 -7.43 39.51 -33.90
C GLN A 73 -8.15 39.11 -35.19
N ARG A 74 -8.96 40.05 -35.74
CA ARG A 74 -9.74 39.84 -36.97
C ARG A 74 -8.92 39.33 -38.15
N LYS A 75 -7.69 39.85 -38.33
CA LYS A 75 -6.80 39.48 -39.45
C LYS A 75 -6.41 38.00 -39.43
N THR A 76 -6.21 37.41 -38.25
CA THR A 76 -5.82 36.00 -38.11
C THR A 76 -6.99 35.10 -37.74
N ARG A 77 -8.15 35.67 -37.36
CA ARG A 77 -9.31 34.96 -36.77
C ARG A 77 -8.91 34.10 -35.57
N LEU A 78 -7.99 34.60 -34.74
CA LEU A 78 -7.46 33.91 -33.57
C LEU A 78 -7.36 34.88 -32.39
N HIS A 79 -7.61 34.37 -31.19
CA HIS A 79 -7.20 34.95 -29.92
C HIS A 79 -5.70 34.77 -29.72
N ARG A 80 -5.01 35.88 -29.47
CA ARG A 80 -3.55 35.93 -29.35
C ARG A 80 -3.13 36.59 -28.06
N VAL A 81 -2.02 36.11 -27.52
CA VAL A 81 -1.35 36.65 -26.34
C VAL A 81 -0.09 37.37 -26.82
N ARG A 82 0.21 38.51 -26.21
CA ARG A 82 1.48 39.24 -26.39
C ARG A 82 2.20 39.21 -25.05
N LEU A 83 3.44 38.74 -25.05
CA LEU A 83 4.32 38.75 -23.89
C LEU A 83 5.50 39.69 -24.14
N GLU A 84 5.73 40.60 -23.22
CA GLU A 84 6.96 41.39 -23.07
C GLU A 84 8.04 40.58 -22.32
N ALA A 85 9.27 41.09 -22.25
CA ALA A 85 10.37 40.41 -21.55
C ALA A 85 10.05 40.18 -20.07
N GLY A 86 10.17 38.94 -19.60
CA GLY A 86 9.90 38.56 -18.21
C GLY A 86 8.43 38.22 -17.91
N GLU A 87 7.49 38.62 -18.78
CA GLU A 87 6.07 38.30 -18.62
C GLU A 87 5.78 36.82 -18.91
N ASP A 88 4.74 36.31 -18.26
CA ASP A 88 4.22 34.98 -18.49
C ASP A 88 2.69 34.95 -18.60
N VAL A 89 2.20 33.89 -19.22
CA VAL A 89 0.78 33.54 -19.27
C VAL A 89 0.60 32.14 -18.71
N ILE A 90 -0.40 31.97 -17.84
CA ILE A 90 -0.66 30.72 -17.14
C ILE A 90 -1.94 30.11 -17.66
N ILE A 91 -1.84 28.86 -18.11
CA ILE A 91 -2.91 28.09 -18.72
C ILE A 91 -3.18 26.84 -17.89
N LYS A 92 -4.45 26.55 -17.64
CA LYS A 92 -4.92 25.27 -17.10
C LYS A 92 -5.05 24.27 -18.24
N LEU A 93 -4.28 23.19 -18.20
CA LEU A 93 -4.29 22.13 -19.20
C LEU A 93 -4.99 20.89 -18.62
N PRO A 94 -6.06 20.38 -19.27
CA PRO A 94 -6.73 19.16 -18.83
C PRO A 94 -5.80 17.93 -18.83
N PRO A 95 -6.18 16.85 -18.11
CA PRO A 95 -5.48 15.57 -18.16
C PRO A 95 -5.26 15.07 -19.59
N GLN A 96 -4.07 14.53 -19.88
CA GLN A 96 -3.69 13.94 -21.17
C GLN A 96 -3.80 14.86 -22.40
N GLU A 97 -4.10 16.15 -22.21
CA GLU A 97 -4.11 17.13 -23.29
C GLU A 97 -2.75 17.81 -23.43
N MET A 98 -2.57 18.47 -24.57
CA MET A 98 -1.35 19.14 -24.99
C MET A 98 -1.61 20.63 -25.19
N LEU A 99 -0.60 21.45 -24.90
CA LEU A 99 -0.62 22.87 -25.23
C LEU A 99 0.19 23.09 -26.50
N ARG A 100 -0.41 23.75 -27.50
CA ARG A 100 0.28 24.23 -28.70
C ARG A 100 0.37 25.74 -28.68
N VAL A 101 1.58 26.25 -28.76
CA VAL A 101 1.88 27.67 -28.97
C VAL A 101 2.19 27.87 -30.45
N ARG A 102 1.45 28.73 -31.15
CA ARG A 102 1.60 28.93 -32.60
C ARG A 102 1.89 30.38 -32.95
N HIS A 103 2.94 30.61 -33.72
CA HIS A 103 3.20 31.89 -34.35
C HIS A 103 2.60 31.92 -35.77
N SER A 104 2.02 33.05 -36.17
CA SER A 104 1.31 33.16 -37.45
C SER A 104 2.20 33.34 -38.69
N ARG A 105 3.50 33.59 -38.55
CA ARG A 105 4.38 34.03 -39.65
C ARG A 105 5.84 33.64 -39.47
N ARG A 106 6.38 33.78 -38.26
CA ARG A 106 7.78 33.52 -37.90
C ARG A 106 7.93 32.11 -37.31
N GLN A 107 9.11 31.52 -37.45
CA GLN A 107 9.54 30.35 -36.69
C GLN A 107 9.98 30.75 -35.27
N PHE A 108 9.75 29.87 -34.30
CA PHE A 108 10.28 30.02 -32.95
C PHE A 108 11.78 29.66 -32.92
N GLN A 109 12.53 30.35 -32.06
CA GLN A 109 13.87 29.97 -31.64
C GLN A 109 13.80 29.17 -30.33
N ALA A 110 14.82 28.37 -30.03
CA ALA A 110 14.89 27.47 -28.85
C ALA A 110 14.60 28.18 -27.51
N ASP A 111 15.04 29.42 -27.39
CA ASP A 111 14.99 30.28 -26.22
C ASP A 111 14.00 31.46 -26.38
N ASP A 112 13.12 31.43 -27.38
CA ASP A 112 12.09 32.45 -27.52
C ASP A 112 11.08 32.39 -26.36
N LEU A 113 10.77 31.20 -25.86
CA LEU A 113 9.80 30.96 -24.78
C LEU A 113 10.29 29.84 -23.88
N GLU A 114 10.07 29.98 -22.58
CA GLU A 114 10.22 28.91 -21.60
C GLU A 114 8.84 28.38 -21.21
N CYS A 115 8.73 27.07 -21.08
CA CYS A 115 7.50 26.41 -20.64
C CYS A 115 7.76 25.70 -19.30
N TRP A 116 6.89 25.96 -18.34
CA TRP A 116 6.98 25.41 -16.99
C TRP A 116 5.66 24.77 -16.61
N MET A 117 5.70 23.67 -15.87
CA MET A 117 4.51 22.92 -15.47
C MET A 117 4.41 22.80 -13.95
N SER A 118 3.20 22.96 -13.41
CA SER A 118 2.87 22.72 -12.00
C SER A 118 1.56 21.94 -11.88
N ASP A 119 1.36 21.25 -10.76
CA ASP A 119 0.04 20.76 -10.33
C ASP A 119 -0.77 21.86 -9.60
N GLY A 120 -0.27 23.10 -9.60
CA GLY A 120 -0.89 24.25 -8.94
C GLY A 120 -0.52 24.38 -7.46
N SER A 121 0.26 23.46 -6.89
CA SER A 121 0.74 23.55 -5.50
C SER A 121 1.81 24.61 -5.28
N GLY A 122 2.37 25.20 -6.34
CA GLY A 122 3.41 26.23 -6.28
C GLY A 122 4.82 25.73 -6.57
N LEU A 123 4.99 24.47 -6.99
CA LEU A 123 6.27 23.97 -7.52
C LEU A 123 6.16 23.76 -9.03
N TYR A 124 7.10 24.33 -9.77
CA TYR A 124 7.17 24.25 -11.23
C TYR A 124 8.39 23.47 -11.69
N VAL A 125 8.22 22.67 -12.74
CA VAL A 125 9.32 22.01 -13.47
C VAL A 125 9.40 22.54 -14.90
N HIS A 126 10.62 22.77 -15.39
CA HIS A 126 10.85 23.16 -16.77
C HIS A 126 10.49 22.00 -17.71
N VAL A 127 9.67 22.28 -18.73
CA VAL A 127 9.30 21.30 -19.76
C VAL A 127 9.80 21.81 -21.11
N PRO A 128 10.81 21.18 -21.72
CA PRO A 128 11.31 21.62 -23.02
C PRO A 128 10.21 21.44 -24.08
N PRO A 129 9.81 22.50 -24.80
CA PRO A 129 8.81 22.37 -25.84
C PRO A 129 9.36 21.64 -27.07
N GLN A 130 8.51 20.85 -27.73
CA GLN A 130 8.83 20.20 -28.99
C GLN A 130 8.47 21.12 -30.17
N PHE A 131 9.36 21.23 -31.16
CA PHE A 131 9.14 22.06 -32.34
C PHE A 131 8.36 21.28 -33.41
N SER A 132 7.39 21.94 -34.04
CA SER A 132 6.81 21.42 -35.27
C SER A 132 7.83 21.42 -36.41
N SER A 133 7.64 20.57 -37.41
CA SER A 133 8.52 20.47 -38.58
C SER A 133 8.69 21.79 -39.35
N ASP A 134 7.66 22.65 -39.33
CA ASP A 134 7.72 23.99 -39.93
C ASP A 134 8.35 25.06 -39.01
N GLY A 135 8.69 24.71 -37.77
CA GLY A 135 9.23 25.58 -36.72
C GLY A 135 8.26 26.65 -36.19
N ARG A 136 7.00 26.68 -36.65
CA ARG A 136 6.03 27.74 -36.31
C ARG A 136 5.17 27.41 -35.09
N SER A 137 5.29 26.19 -34.56
CA SER A 137 4.58 25.74 -33.37
C SER A 137 5.54 25.15 -32.35
N LEU A 138 5.25 25.42 -31.09
CA LEU A 138 5.80 24.72 -29.94
C LEU A 138 4.71 23.84 -29.35
N LEU A 139 5.06 22.62 -28.98
CA LEU A 139 4.15 21.66 -28.36
C LEU A 139 4.68 21.32 -26.97
N VAL A 140 3.81 21.45 -25.96
CA VAL A 140 4.06 21.01 -24.60
C VAL A 140 3.08 19.88 -24.30
N ALA A 141 3.61 18.67 -24.12
CA ALA A 141 2.85 17.45 -23.90
C ALA A 141 3.26 16.84 -22.55
N PRO A 142 2.63 17.25 -21.44
CA PRO A 142 3.09 16.85 -20.11
C PRO A 142 2.82 15.38 -19.75
N GLN A 143 1.99 14.66 -20.53
CA GLN A 143 1.63 13.25 -20.29
C GLN A 143 1.20 12.97 -18.85
N ARG A 144 0.32 13.82 -18.29
CA ARG A 144 -0.19 13.69 -16.92
C ARG A 144 -1.64 13.27 -16.90
N SER A 145 -1.97 12.40 -15.95
CA SER A 145 -3.34 11.95 -15.67
C SER A 145 -4.19 12.98 -14.92
N GLU A 146 -3.58 14.07 -14.48
CA GLU A 146 -4.26 15.16 -13.75
C GLU A 146 -4.18 16.48 -14.50
N THR A 147 -5.09 17.40 -14.15
CA THR A 147 -5.07 18.77 -14.68
C THR A 147 -3.82 19.49 -14.17
N THR A 148 -3.14 20.22 -15.05
CA THR A 148 -1.89 20.94 -14.71
C THR A 148 -1.99 22.42 -15.04
N LEU A 149 -1.11 23.22 -14.46
CA LEU A 149 -0.80 24.58 -14.93
C LEU A 149 0.40 24.51 -15.85
N VAL A 150 0.30 25.17 -17.00
CA VAL A 150 1.40 25.44 -17.90
C VAL A 150 1.63 26.94 -17.93
N ARG A 151 2.80 27.37 -17.45
CA ARG A 151 3.27 28.75 -17.51
C ARG A 151 4.18 28.91 -18.71
N VAL A 152 3.76 29.74 -19.67
CA VAL A 152 4.55 30.10 -20.85
C VAL A 152 5.14 31.48 -20.61
N ARG A 153 6.47 31.56 -20.51
CA ARG A 153 7.21 32.76 -20.15
C ARG A 153 8.09 33.24 -21.28
N ARG A 154 8.20 34.56 -21.44
CA ARG A 154 9.23 35.20 -22.27
C ARG A 154 10.48 35.47 -21.41
N PRO A 155 11.65 34.91 -21.73
CA PRO A 155 12.85 35.13 -20.92
C PRO A 155 13.25 36.61 -20.80
N LEU A 156 13.79 37.02 -19.66
CA LEU A 156 14.20 38.41 -19.39
C LEU A 156 15.25 38.95 -20.38
N HIS A 157 16.14 38.09 -20.86
CA HIS A 157 17.18 38.47 -21.82
C HIS A 157 16.62 38.75 -23.23
N ARG A 158 15.35 38.39 -23.51
CA ARG A 158 14.70 38.63 -24.80
C ARG A 158 13.94 39.96 -24.80
N GLN A 159 14.61 41.04 -25.18
CA GLN A 159 14.07 42.41 -25.14
C GLN A 159 12.85 42.69 -26.05
N ARG A 160 12.64 41.90 -27.11
CA ARG A 160 11.49 42.10 -28.02
C ARG A 160 10.30 41.27 -27.58
N SER A 161 9.12 41.88 -27.57
CA SER A 161 7.87 41.17 -27.38
C SER A 161 7.61 40.14 -28.47
N ILE A 162 6.81 39.14 -28.11
CA ILE A 162 6.36 38.10 -29.03
C ILE A 162 4.84 37.97 -28.93
N THR A 163 4.18 37.77 -30.07
CA THR A 163 2.73 37.59 -30.13
C THR A 163 2.39 36.25 -30.79
N PHE A 164 1.67 35.39 -30.08
CA PHE A 164 1.35 34.03 -30.52
C PHE A 164 -0.09 33.67 -30.14
N ALA A 165 -0.62 32.62 -30.76
CA ALA A 165 -1.89 32.01 -30.36
C ALA A 165 -1.61 30.76 -29.52
N LEU A 166 -2.47 30.50 -28.53
CA LEU A 166 -2.42 29.29 -27.71
C LEU A 166 -3.58 28.39 -28.10
N PHE A 167 -3.33 27.08 -28.12
CA PHE A 167 -4.34 26.06 -28.37
C PHE A 167 -4.20 24.93 -27.37
N VAL A 168 -5.33 24.43 -26.88
CA VAL A 168 -5.39 23.20 -26.10
C VAL A 168 -5.86 22.09 -27.03
N SER A 169 -5.23 20.93 -26.96
CA SER A 169 -5.76 19.76 -27.64
C SER A 169 -7.01 19.27 -26.93
N ARG A 170 -7.88 18.61 -27.69
CA ARG A 170 -9.05 17.94 -27.15
C ARG A 170 -9.24 16.62 -27.87
N HIS A 171 -9.23 15.55 -27.09
CA HIS A 171 -9.73 14.27 -27.54
C HIS A 171 -11.24 14.26 -27.33
N ASP A 172 -12.00 14.36 -28.43
CA ASP A 172 -13.44 14.17 -28.35
C ASP A 172 -13.71 12.72 -27.97
N THR A 173 -14.31 12.53 -26.80
CA THR A 173 -14.71 11.21 -26.32
C THR A 173 -16.17 11.00 -26.71
N LEU A 174 -16.45 9.86 -27.33
CA LEU A 174 -17.83 9.41 -27.50
C LEU A 174 -18.36 8.98 -26.12
N PRO A 175 -19.65 9.16 -25.81
CA PRO A 175 -20.27 8.42 -24.70
C PRO A 175 -20.19 6.92 -25.00
N SER A 176 -20.54 6.08 -24.01
CA SER A 176 -20.65 4.63 -24.26
C SER A 176 -21.60 4.40 -25.44
N ILE A 177 -21.13 3.63 -26.42
CA ILE A 177 -21.79 3.35 -27.69
C ILE A 177 -22.70 2.11 -27.54
N VAL A 178 -22.35 1.19 -26.64
CA VAL A 178 -23.11 -0.05 -26.39
C VAL A 178 -24.30 0.24 -25.46
N PRO A 179 -25.55 0.02 -25.90
CA PRO A 179 -26.73 0.32 -25.11
C PRO A 179 -27.14 -0.88 -24.23
N TYR A 180 -26.72 -0.88 -22.98
CA TYR A 180 -27.26 -1.81 -21.98
C TYR A 180 -28.61 -1.29 -21.46
N ARG A 181 -29.71 -1.92 -21.88
CA ARG A 181 -31.09 -1.46 -21.60
C ARG A 181 -32.04 -2.56 -21.15
N VAL A 182 -31.83 -3.80 -21.59
CA VAL A 182 -32.68 -4.94 -21.22
C VAL A 182 -32.24 -5.45 -19.85
N GLU A 183 -33.07 -5.25 -18.83
CA GLU A 183 -32.80 -5.75 -17.48
C GLU A 183 -33.16 -7.24 -17.38
N ILE A 184 -32.21 -8.05 -16.92
CA ILE A 184 -32.43 -9.48 -16.63
C ILE A 184 -32.72 -9.60 -15.14
N PRO A 185 -33.95 -9.98 -14.73
CA PRO A 185 -34.31 -10.06 -13.33
C PRO A 185 -33.72 -11.30 -12.66
N PHE A 186 -33.31 -11.16 -11.40
CA PHE A 186 -33.01 -12.29 -10.53
C PHE A 186 -34.29 -12.78 -9.82
N PRO A 187 -34.33 -14.05 -9.37
CA PRO A 187 -35.52 -14.64 -8.72
C PRO A 187 -35.85 -14.08 -7.32
N HIS A 188 -35.08 -13.11 -6.82
CA HIS A 188 -35.26 -12.49 -5.51
C HIS A 188 -35.97 -11.14 -5.59
N GLU A 189 -36.41 -10.62 -4.45
CA GLU A 189 -36.98 -9.27 -4.39
C GLU A 189 -35.90 -8.21 -4.68
N PRO A 190 -36.16 -7.25 -5.60
CA PRO A 190 -35.21 -6.19 -5.89
C PRO A 190 -35.21 -5.12 -4.78
N ALA A 191 -34.02 -4.59 -4.46
CA ALA A 191 -33.86 -3.32 -3.80
C ALA A 191 -33.86 -2.18 -4.83
N THR A 192 -34.52 -1.07 -4.50
CA THR A 192 -34.44 0.17 -5.28
C THR A 192 -33.27 0.99 -4.79
N ILE A 193 -32.23 1.14 -5.61
CA ILE A 193 -31.04 1.93 -5.31
C ILE A 193 -31.08 3.23 -6.13
N ARG A 194 -30.96 4.36 -5.45
CA ARG A 194 -30.96 5.69 -6.08
C ARG A 194 -29.82 6.54 -5.54
N ARG A 195 -29.00 7.10 -6.42
CA ARG A 195 -28.05 8.16 -6.05
C ARG A 195 -28.78 9.48 -5.88
N ALA A 196 -28.32 10.36 -4.98
CA ALA A 196 -28.99 11.65 -4.76
C ALA A 196 -29.05 12.52 -6.04
N THR A 197 -28.11 12.30 -6.96
CA THR A 197 -28.04 12.96 -8.27
C THR A 197 -28.95 12.34 -9.33
N GLU A 198 -29.57 11.19 -9.06
CA GLU A 198 -30.47 10.49 -9.97
C GLU A 198 -31.93 10.79 -9.64
N ALA A 199 -32.71 11.09 -10.69
CA ALA A 199 -34.13 11.37 -10.57
C ALA A 199 -34.96 10.12 -10.21
N VAL A 200 -34.52 8.94 -10.67
CA VAL A 200 -35.24 7.67 -10.53
C VAL A 200 -34.29 6.61 -9.97
N GLY A 201 -34.79 5.78 -9.06
CA GLY A 201 -34.05 4.63 -8.55
C GLY A 201 -34.00 3.49 -9.55
N GLN A 202 -32.93 2.71 -9.51
CA GLN A 202 -32.71 1.53 -10.33
C GLN A 202 -32.90 0.27 -9.48
N ARG A 203 -33.33 -0.82 -10.11
CA ARG A 203 -33.52 -2.11 -9.44
C ARG A 203 -32.18 -2.85 -9.38
N PHE A 204 -31.82 -3.27 -8.18
CA PHE A 204 -30.69 -4.15 -7.89
C PHE A 204 -31.18 -5.31 -7.05
N TRP A 205 -30.46 -6.42 -7.07
CA TRP A 205 -30.75 -7.59 -6.24
C TRP A 205 -29.61 -7.80 -5.27
N LEU A 206 -29.94 -7.95 -3.99
CA LEU A 206 -28.93 -8.28 -2.99
C LEU A 206 -28.58 -9.77 -3.11
N LEU A 207 -27.33 -10.06 -3.45
CA LEU A 207 -26.79 -11.41 -3.41
C LEU A 207 -25.96 -11.58 -2.15
N THR A 208 -26.09 -12.73 -1.52
CA THR A 208 -25.24 -13.16 -0.40
C THR A 208 -24.45 -14.41 -0.80
N PRO A 209 -23.30 -14.68 -0.15
CA PRO A 209 -22.52 -15.88 -0.40
C PRO A 209 -23.31 -17.20 -0.33
N ASP A 210 -24.31 -17.27 0.56
CA ASP A 210 -24.98 -18.53 0.92
C ASP A 210 -26.04 -18.98 -0.09
N THR A 211 -26.52 -18.07 -0.95
CA THR A 211 -27.62 -18.33 -1.89
C THR A 211 -27.26 -17.80 -3.27
N PRO A 212 -26.56 -18.60 -4.10
CA PRO A 212 -26.19 -18.18 -5.44
C PRO A 212 -27.41 -18.24 -6.36
N PRO A 213 -27.94 -17.11 -6.85
CA PRO A 213 -29.06 -17.16 -7.77
C PRO A 213 -28.61 -17.68 -9.13
N THR A 214 -29.54 -18.29 -9.85
CA THR A 214 -29.39 -18.66 -11.25
C THR A 214 -30.36 -17.84 -12.09
N VAL A 215 -29.89 -17.33 -13.23
CA VAL A 215 -30.69 -16.64 -14.24
C VAL A 215 -30.49 -17.31 -15.60
N THR A 216 -31.52 -17.29 -16.43
CA THR A 216 -31.49 -17.88 -17.77
C THR A 216 -31.32 -16.78 -18.80
N VAL A 217 -30.32 -16.91 -19.67
CA VAL A 217 -29.99 -15.93 -20.71
C VAL A 217 -29.90 -16.62 -22.06
N ARG A 218 -30.55 -16.04 -23.08
CA ARG A 218 -30.45 -16.50 -24.46
C ARG A 218 -29.40 -15.70 -25.20
N GLY A 219 -28.32 -16.35 -25.62
CA GLY A 219 -27.27 -15.72 -26.41
C GLY A 219 -27.40 -15.96 -27.93
N PRO A 220 -26.49 -15.37 -28.73
CA PRO A 220 -25.31 -14.63 -28.29
C PRO A 220 -25.71 -13.30 -27.63
N ALA A 221 -25.18 -13.04 -26.44
CA ALA A 221 -25.52 -11.83 -25.67
C ALA A 221 -24.26 -11.27 -25.00
N HIS A 222 -24.14 -9.95 -25.01
CA HIS A 222 -23.12 -9.24 -24.24
C HIS A 222 -23.80 -8.58 -23.04
N LEU A 223 -23.37 -8.95 -21.84
CA LEU A 223 -24.01 -8.54 -20.60
C LEU A 223 -23.11 -7.54 -19.84
N SER A 224 -23.73 -6.48 -19.31
CA SER A 224 -23.13 -5.64 -18.28
C SER A 224 -23.62 -6.08 -16.91
N VAL A 225 -22.68 -6.37 -16.02
CA VAL A 225 -22.91 -6.69 -14.62
C VAL A 225 -22.56 -5.46 -13.79
N GLU A 226 -23.56 -4.71 -13.33
CA GLU A 226 -23.35 -3.60 -12.40
C GLU A 226 -23.37 -4.12 -10.97
N THR A 227 -22.40 -3.71 -10.17
CA THR A 227 -22.29 -4.13 -8.77
C THR A 227 -22.10 -2.92 -7.84
N ILE A 228 -22.72 -3.01 -6.66
CA ILE A 228 -22.60 -2.03 -5.58
C ILE A 228 -22.40 -2.81 -4.28
N LEU A 229 -21.25 -2.68 -3.65
CA LEU A 229 -21.00 -3.33 -2.38
C LEU A 229 -21.66 -2.55 -1.22
N PRO A 230 -22.45 -3.20 -0.35
CA PRO A 230 -22.84 -2.59 0.91
C PRO A 230 -21.59 -2.34 1.76
N TYR A 231 -21.52 -1.19 2.44
CA TYR A 231 -20.38 -0.84 3.28
C TYR A 231 -20.74 -1.04 4.76
N PRO A 232 -20.27 -2.11 5.43
CA PRO A 232 -20.64 -2.36 6.82
C PRO A 232 -20.15 -1.24 7.74
N PRO A 233 -20.92 -0.85 8.79
CA PRO A 233 -20.47 0.13 9.78
C PRO A 233 -19.18 -0.24 10.52
N THR A 234 -18.84 -1.53 10.56
CA THR A 234 -17.61 -2.08 11.16
C THR A 234 -16.38 -1.91 10.27
N GLU A 235 -16.56 -1.72 8.96
CA GLU A 235 -15.45 -1.65 8.02
C GLU A 235 -14.78 -0.27 8.06
N THR A 236 -13.48 -0.25 8.36
CA THR A 236 -12.70 0.98 8.56
C THR A 236 -11.76 1.28 7.41
N ARG A 237 -11.40 0.27 6.59
CA ARG A 237 -10.65 0.49 5.35
C ARG A 237 -11.59 1.12 4.35
N THR A 238 -11.05 1.94 3.45
CA THR A 238 -11.82 2.63 2.38
C THR A 238 -11.81 1.91 1.03
N PRO A 239 -10.73 1.21 0.60
CA PRO A 239 -10.83 0.29 -0.52
C PRO A 239 -11.41 -1.04 -0.06
N GLN A 240 -12.18 -1.67 -0.95
CA GLN A 240 -12.75 -3.00 -0.81
C GLN A 240 -12.51 -3.75 -2.12
N ALA A 241 -12.07 -4.99 -2.01
CA ALA A 241 -12.08 -6.00 -3.04
C ALA A 241 -13.24 -6.98 -2.78
N SER A 242 -13.81 -7.51 -3.85
CA SER A 242 -14.74 -8.63 -3.80
C SER A 242 -14.60 -9.39 -5.12
N ALA A 243 -15.07 -10.62 -5.17
CA ALA A 243 -15.09 -11.38 -6.40
C ALA A 243 -16.48 -11.94 -6.62
N LEU A 244 -16.96 -11.86 -7.86
CA LEU A 244 -18.19 -12.49 -8.28
C LEU A 244 -17.84 -13.72 -9.12
N ARG A 245 -17.99 -14.91 -8.54
CA ARG A 245 -17.81 -16.16 -9.27
C ARG A 245 -19.01 -16.38 -10.16
N LEU A 246 -18.75 -16.70 -11.41
CA LEU A 246 -19.77 -16.98 -12.41
C LEU A 246 -19.64 -18.43 -12.84
N ARG A 247 -20.76 -19.16 -12.91
CA ARG A 247 -20.84 -20.45 -13.60
C ARG A 247 -21.84 -20.32 -14.75
N MET A 248 -21.50 -20.89 -15.89
CA MET A 248 -22.36 -20.98 -17.08
C MET A 248 -22.58 -22.46 -17.37
N ASP A 249 -23.82 -22.92 -17.31
CA ASP A 249 -24.19 -24.33 -17.50
C ASP A 249 -23.34 -25.27 -16.62
N ASP A 250 -23.27 -24.94 -15.34
CA ASP A 250 -22.44 -25.61 -14.33
C ASP A 250 -20.92 -25.52 -14.53
N GLN A 251 -20.43 -25.00 -15.65
CA GLN A 251 -19.00 -24.80 -15.89
C GLN A 251 -18.52 -23.51 -15.22
N PRO A 252 -17.41 -23.54 -14.46
CA PRO A 252 -16.85 -22.33 -13.87
C PRO A 252 -16.35 -21.40 -14.97
N VAL A 253 -16.88 -20.19 -14.97
CA VAL A 253 -16.32 -19.05 -15.69
C VAL A 253 -15.34 -18.35 -14.74
N ARG A 254 -14.38 -17.63 -15.31
CA ARG A 254 -13.43 -16.83 -14.53
C ARG A 254 -14.18 -15.86 -13.59
N PRO A 255 -13.74 -15.70 -12.32
CA PRO A 255 -14.36 -14.74 -11.40
C PRO A 255 -14.15 -13.29 -11.88
N LEU A 256 -15.18 -12.47 -11.67
CA LEU A 256 -15.14 -11.04 -11.90
C LEU A 256 -14.59 -10.37 -10.64
N GLU A 257 -13.34 -9.90 -10.71
CA GLU A 257 -12.69 -9.16 -9.63
C GLU A 257 -13.28 -7.74 -9.54
N LEU A 258 -13.82 -7.38 -8.38
CA LEU A 258 -14.47 -6.10 -8.09
C LEU A 258 -13.61 -5.33 -7.10
N LEU A 259 -12.88 -4.33 -7.57
CA LEU A 259 -12.11 -3.44 -6.71
C LEU A 259 -12.78 -2.06 -6.69
N THR A 260 -13.15 -1.59 -5.50
CA THR A 260 -13.94 -0.37 -5.32
C THR A 260 -13.53 0.38 -4.05
N THR A 261 -14.13 1.55 -3.85
CA THR A 261 -14.02 2.30 -2.60
C THR A 261 -15.40 2.77 -2.16
N SER A 262 -15.57 3.25 -0.92
CA SER A 262 -16.83 3.87 -0.49
C SER A 262 -17.32 4.93 -1.47
N GLU A 263 -18.62 5.01 -1.77
CA GLU A 263 -19.20 6.05 -2.62
C GLU A 263 -18.94 7.43 -2.02
N ARG A 264 -18.21 8.27 -2.76
CA ARG A 264 -17.72 9.57 -2.28
C ARG A 264 -18.44 10.74 -2.92
N LYS A 265 -19.07 10.55 -4.07
CA LYS A 265 -19.56 11.67 -4.90
C LYS A 265 -20.99 12.06 -4.55
N THR A 266 -21.74 11.15 -3.95
CA THR A 266 -23.16 11.36 -3.69
C THR A 266 -23.68 10.44 -2.60
N ARG A 267 -24.76 10.86 -1.93
CA ARG A 267 -25.47 10.00 -1.00
C ARG A 267 -26.25 8.96 -1.78
N VAL A 268 -26.31 7.74 -1.26
CA VAL A 268 -27.03 6.64 -1.88
C VAL A 268 -28.19 6.23 -0.99
N PHE A 269 -29.34 6.01 -1.61
CA PHE A 269 -30.54 5.55 -0.94
C PHE A 269 -30.87 4.15 -1.43
N VAL A 270 -31.01 3.20 -0.49
CA VAL A 270 -31.50 1.84 -0.73
C VAL A 270 -32.89 1.75 -0.11
N ASN A 271 -33.91 1.46 -0.92
CA ASN A 271 -35.32 1.45 -0.51
C ASN A 271 -35.72 2.74 0.25
N ALA A 272 -35.36 3.89 -0.32
CA ALA A 272 -35.58 5.23 0.21
C ALA A 272 -34.83 5.60 1.51
N ARG A 273 -34.00 4.70 2.06
CA ARG A 273 -33.16 4.99 3.23
C ARG A 273 -31.72 5.24 2.82
N GLU A 274 -31.09 6.29 3.35
CA GLU A 274 -29.67 6.52 3.14
C GLU A 274 -28.85 5.33 3.64
N TYR A 275 -27.99 4.79 2.80
CA TYR A 275 -27.24 3.58 3.08
C TYR A 275 -25.79 3.71 2.58
N PRO A 276 -24.78 3.42 3.41
CA PRO A 276 -23.39 3.47 2.99
C PRO A 276 -23.09 2.30 2.04
N VAL A 277 -22.63 2.64 0.86
CA VAL A 277 -22.25 1.68 -0.18
C VAL A 277 -20.92 2.07 -0.80
N ALA A 278 -20.34 1.14 -1.55
CA ALA A 278 -19.22 1.41 -2.43
C ALA A 278 -19.65 2.11 -3.73
N GLU A 279 -18.67 2.67 -4.44
CA GLU A 279 -18.85 3.16 -5.80
C GLU A 279 -19.33 2.02 -6.70
N ARG A 280 -20.26 2.36 -7.60
CA ARG A 280 -20.78 1.41 -8.59
C ARG A 280 -19.66 0.94 -9.51
N THR A 281 -19.48 -0.37 -9.59
CA THR A 281 -18.53 -1.04 -10.48
C THR A 281 -19.25 -1.75 -11.61
N HIS A 282 -18.56 -1.92 -12.73
CA HIS A 282 -19.09 -2.58 -13.93
C HIS A 282 -18.15 -3.70 -14.35
N ALA A 283 -18.73 -4.84 -14.68
CA ALA A 283 -18.08 -5.96 -15.34
C ALA A 283 -18.85 -6.35 -16.60
N TYR A 284 -18.23 -7.10 -17.51
CA TYR A 284 -18.86 -7.52 -18.76
C TYR A 284 -18.67 -9.02 -18.97
N VAL A 285 -19.67 -9.66 -19.56
CA VAL A 285 -19.70 -11.12 -19.78
C VAL A 285 -20.26 -11.40 -21.17
N ASP A 286 -19.50 -12.13 -21.99
CA ASP A 286 -20.00 -12.70 -23.24
C ASP A 286 -20.72 -14.02 -22.98
N VAL A 287 -21.95 -14.15 -23.46
CA VAL A 287 -22.75 -15.38 -23.47
C VAL A 287 -22.79 -15.92 -24.90
N PRO A 288 -22.39 -17.18 -25.13
CA PRO A 288 -22.39 -17.80 -26.45
C PRO A 288 -23.81 -18.03 -26.98
N ALA A 289 -23.93 -18.47 -28.24
CA ALA A 289 -25.22 -18.76 -28.84
C ALA A 289 -25.89 -19.98 -28.18
N GLY A 290 -27.14 -19.82 -27.75
CA GLY A 290 -27.88 -20.86 -27.03
C GLY A 290 -28.69 -20.30 -25.87
N GLU A 291 -29.38 -21.18 -25.14
CA GLU A 291 -29.95 -20.88 -23.83
C GLU A 291 -28.95 -21.34 -22.76
N HIS A 292 -28.58 -20.44 -21.86
CA HIS A 292 -27.53 -20.67 -20.86
C HIS A 292 -28.04 -20.32 -19.46
N HIS A 293 -27.64 -21.10 -18.46
CA HIS A 293 -27.90 -20.84 -17.05
C HIS A 293 -26.67 -20.20 -16.41
N LEU A 294 -26.82 -18.96 -15.96
CA LEU A 294 -25.78 -18.20 -15.29
C LEU A 294 -26.02 -18.21 -13.79
N ALA A 295 -25.11 -18.83 -13.03
CA ALA A 295 -25.12 -18.80 -11.57
C ALA A 295 -24.04 -17.84 -11.05
N PHE A 296 -24.45 -16.93 -10.16
CA PHE A 296 -23.57 -15.91 -9.59
C PHE A 296 -23.34 -16.19 -8.11
N THR A 297 -22.08 -16.27 -7.67
CA THR A 297 -21.72 -16.50 -6.27
C THR A 297 -20.74 -15.43 -5.82
N PRO A 298 -21.16 -14.43 -5.03
CA PRO A 298 -20.28 -13.38 -4.59
C PRO A 298 -19.48 -13.81 -3.34
N THR A 299 -18.25 -13.33 -3.20
CA THR A 299 -17.44 -13.60 -2.00
C THR A 299 -17.87 -12.81 -0.77
N SER A 300 -18.63 -11.73 -0.97
CA SER A 300 -19.25 -10.90 0.06
C SER A 300 -20.64 -10.45 -0.42
N ALA A 301 -21.50 -9.98 0.48
CA ALA A 301 -22.81 -9.49 0.06
C ALA A 301 -22.65 -8.36 -0.97
N VAL A 302 -23.43 -8.38 -2.05
CA VAL A 302 -23.32 -7.39 -3.15
C VAL A 302 -24.69 -7.12 -3.75
N TYR A 303 -24.98 -5.85 -4.04
CA TYR A 303 -26.11 -5.50 -4.89
C TYR A 303 -25.69 -5.65 -6.35
N ILE A 304 -26.38 -6.51 -7.09
CA ILE A 304 -26.11 -6.78 -8.50
C ILE A 304 -27.25 -6.28 -9.38
N ARG A 305 -26.93 -5.85 -10.60
CA ARG A 305 -27.89 -5.61 -11.67
C ARG A 305 -27.31 -6.13 -12.97
N LEU A 306 -28.08 -6.96 -13.67
CA LEU A 306 -27.66 -7.57 -14.92
C LEU A 306 -28.41 -6.91 -16.08
N LEU A 307 -27.65 -6.38 -17.04
CA LEU A 307 -28.18 -5.69 -18.21
C LEU A 307 -27.65 -6.36 -19.47
N GLN A 308 -28.52 -6.56 -20.45
CA GLN A 308 -28.18 -7.08 -21.77
C GLN A 308 -28.11 -5.93 -22.80
N GLU A 309 -27.17 -6.07 -23.74
CA GLU A 309 -27.11 -5.22 -24.94
C GLU A 309 -28.44 -5.26 -25.71
N ASP A 310 -29.04 -4.10 -25.93
CA ASP A 310 -30.24 -3.93 -26.74
C ASP A 310 -29.88 -3.40 -28.13
N ARG A 311 -29.74 -4.29 -29.09
CA ARG A 311 -29.38 -3.92 -30.48
C ARG A 311 -30.47 -3.12 -31.20
N ASP A 312 -31.70 -3.15 -30.69
CA ASP A 312 -32.81 -2.38 -31.25
C ASP A 312 -32.94 -0.98 -30.61
N ALA A 313 -32.12 -0.67 -29.59
CA ALA A 313 -32.12 0.64 -28.92
C ALA A 313 -31.51 1.77 -29.77
N TYR A 314 -30.91 1.46 -30.92
CA TYR A 314 -30.43 2.48 -31.86
C TYR A 314 -31.62 3.12 -32.59
N LEU A 315 -31.56 4.43 -32.87
CA LEU A 315 -32.67 5.17 -33.49
C LEU A 315 -33.13 4.56 -34.83
N LEU A 316 -32.18 4.03 -35.63
CA LEU A 316 -32.43 3.39 -36.91
C LEU A 316 -31.50 2.17 -37.07
N PRO A 317 -31.74 1.03 -36.37
CA PRO A 317 -30.75 -0.04 -36.21
C PRO A 317 -30.19 -0.57 -37.54
N ARG A 318 -31.01 -0.62 -38.58
CA ARG A 318 -30.60 -1.08 -39.93
C ARG A 318 -29.69 -0.11 -40.69
N ILE A 319 -29.58 1.14 -40.24
CA ILE A 319 -28.88 2.23 -40.93
C ILE A 319 -27.73 2.77 -40.09
N ASN A 320 -27.92 2.95 -38.78
CA ASN A 320 -26.97 3.64 -37.91
C ASN A 320 -26.44 2.80 -36.75
N GLN A 321 -26.72 1.49 -36.71
CA GLN A 321 -26.07 0.62 -35.74
C GLN A 321 -24.55 0.64 -35.99
N PRO A 322 -23.76 1.03 -34.98
CA PRO A 322 -22.32 1.06 -35.10
C PRO A 322 -21.78 -0.38 -35.15
N THR A 323 -20.79 -0.61 -36.00
CA THR A 323 -20.17 -1.93 -36.21
C THR A 323 -18.66 -1.83 -36.04
N ALA A 324 -18.07 -2.72 -35.25
CA ALA A 324 -16.62 -2.90 -35.17
C ALA A 324 -16.15 -3.89 -36.25
N LYS A 325 -14.91 -3.75 -36.73
CA LYS A 325 -14.29 -4.78 -37.56
C LYS A 325 -13.68 -5.84 -36.65
N ALA A 326 -13.51 -7.06 -37.15
CA ALA A 326 -12.86 -8.16 -36.41
C ALA A 326 -11.47 -7.77 -35.85
N LYS A 327 -10.72 -6.90 -36.53
CA LYS A 327 -9.44 -6.37 -36.04
C LYS A 327 -9.61 -5.50 -34.79
N ASP A 328 -10.65 -4.67 -34.75
CA ASP A 328 -10.93 -3.76 -33.63
C ASP A 328 -11.37 -4.55 -32.39
N GLU A 329 -12.20 -5.58 -32.59
CA GLU A 329 -12.62 -6.54 -31.55
C GLU A 329 -11.42 -7.32 -30.98
N ALA A 330 -10.57 -7.88 -31.85
CA ALA A 330 -9.36 -8.59 -31.42
C ALA A 330 -8.41 -7.66 -30.64
N THR A 331 -8.28 -6.41 -31.07
CA THR A 331 -7.47 -5.40 -30.37
C THR A 331 -8.05 -5.07 -28.99
N ALA A 332 -9.38 -4.88 -28.90
CA ALA A 332 -10.05 -4.58 -27.65
C ALA A 332 -9.93 -5.73 -26.63
N ARG A 333 -10.12 -6.99 -27.07
CA ARG A 333 -9.90 -8.18 -26.22
C ARG A 333 -8.45 -8.31 -25.74
N ALA A 334 -7.47 -7.98 -26.60
CA ALA A 334 -6.07 -7.98 -26.20
C ALA A 334 -5.77 -6.88 -25.16
N VAL A 335 -6.43 -5.72 -25.25
CA VAL A 335 -6.32 -4.63 -24.26
C VAL A 335 -6.93 -5.04 -22.93
N GLU A 336 -8.14 -5.60 -22.96
CA GLU A 336 -8.83 -6.17 -21.80
C GLU A 336 -7.92 -7.18 -21.09
N SER A 337 -7.48 -8.24 -21.78
CA SER A 337 -6.57 -9.25 -21.21
C SER A 337 -5.30 -8.64 -20.57
N ARG A 338 -4.69 -7.63 -21.20
CA ARG A 338 -3.49 -6.97 -20.65
C ARG A 338 -3.78 -6.18 -19.37
N VAL A 339 -4.94 -5.52 -19.30
CA VAL A 339 -5.36 -4.78 -18.11
C VAL A 339 -5.59 -5.73 -16.95
N GLU A 340 -6.23 -6.87 -17.24
CA GLU A 340 -6.47 -7.90 -16.23
C GLU A 340 -5.20 -8.53 -15.69
N ASP A 341 -4.26 -8.87 -16.58
CA ASP A 341 -2.97 -9.45 -16.19
C ASP A 341 -2.18 -8.45 -15.33
N ALA A 342 -2.26 -7.16 -15.64
CA ALA A 342 -1.65 -6.12 -14.82
C ALA A 342 -2.32 -5.99 -13.43
N LEU A 343 -3.66 -6.06 -13.35
CA LEU A 343 -4.35 -6.04 -12.05
C LEU A 343 -4.00 -7.25 -11.18
N ARG A 344 -3.99 -8.46 -11.76
CA ARG A 344 -3.54 -9.69 -11.08
C ARG A 344 -2.10 -9.60 -10.62
N LEU A 345 -1.24 -9.01 -11.45
CA LEU A 345 0.15 -8.78 -11.08
C LEU A 345 0.22 -7.86 -9.85
N GLY A 346 -0.57 -6.79 -9.79
CA GLY A 346 -0.62 -5.90 -8.62
C GLY A 346 -1.09 -6.59 -7.33
N GLN A 347 -1.88 -7.66 -7.46
CA GLN A 347 -2.34 -8.48 -6.33
C GLN A 347 -1.32 -9.54 -5.91
N ASP A 348 -0.28 -9.86 -6.70
CA ASP A 348 0.66 -10.96 -6.40
C ASP A 348 1.74 -10.56 -5.38
N ASN A 349 1.60 -11.05 -4.14
CA ASN A 349 2.59 -10.83 -3.06
C ASN A 349 3.86 -11.68 -3.23
N ARG A 350 3.87 -12.68 -4.13
CA ARG A 350 5.07 -13.49 -4.40
C ARG A 350 6.10 -12.74 -5.21
N ARG A 351 5.69 -11.70 -5.94
CA ARG A 351 6.57 -10.90 -6.79
C ARG A 351 6.96 -9.60 -6.11
N ARG A 352 8.25 -9.30 -6.15
CA ARG A 352 8.78 -7.99 -5.76
C ARG A 352 8.28 -6.91 -6.73
N ASP A 353 8.07 -5.70 -6.22
CA ASP A 353 7.68 -4.51 -7.00
C ASP A 353 6.40 -4.67 -7.85
N SER A 354 5.58 -5.67 -7.52
CA SER A 354 4.45 -6.10 -8.35
C SER A 354 3.42 -4.99 -8.59
N GLY A 355 3.16 -4.15 -7.58
CA GLY A 355 2.28 -2.99 -7.68
C GLY A 355 2.81 -1.88 -8.58
N VAL A 356 4.13 -1.63 -8.59
CA VAL A 356 4.73 -0.61 -9.49
C VAL A 356 4.74 -1.12 -10.92
N LEU A 357 5.06 -2.40 -11.12
CA LEU A 357 5.04 -3.04 -12.44
C LEU A 357 3.63 -3.08 -13.05
N ALA A 358 2.62 -3.44 -12.25
CA ALA A 358 1.21 -3.38 -12.64
C ALA A 358 0.80 -1.99 -13.10
N ASN A 359 1.12 -0.96 -12.32
CA ASN A 359 0.81 0.43 -12.68
C ASN A 359 1.53 0.89 -13.94
N ALA A 360 2.79 0.53 -14.14
CA ALA A 360 3.53 0.85 -15.36
C ALA A 360 2.86 0.21 -16.60
N GLN A 361 2.41 -1.04 -16.50
CA GLN A 361 1.70 -1.72 -17.58
C GLN A 361 0.34 -1.06 -17.89
N LEU A 362 -0.45 -0.75 -16.86
CA LEU A 362 -1.75 -0.07 -17.03
C LEU A 362 -1.57 1.32 -17.63
N GLN A 363 -0.59 2.10 -17.17
CA GLN A 363 -0.31 3.43 -17.71
C GLN A 363 0.12 3.35 -19.18
N ALA A 364 0.94 2.36 -19.56
CA ALA A 364 1.33 2.14 -20.96
C ALA A 364 0.12 1.83 -21.86
N VAL A 365 -0.84 1.05 -21.36
CA VAL A 365 -2.10 0.79 -22.06
C VAL A 365 -2.94 2.06 -22.18
N ALA A 366 -3.16 2.80 -21.08
CA ALA A 366 -3.93 4.04 -21.07
C ALA A 366 -3.34 5.10 -22.02
N ASN A 367 -2.02 5.22 -22.08
CA ASN A 367 -1.33 6.14 -23.00
C ASN A 367 -1.52 5.75 -24.49
N THR A 368 -1.80 4.47 -24.77
CA THR A 368 -2.09 4.00 -26.13
C THR A 368 -3.54 4.31 -26.55
N TYR A 369 -4.46 4.44 -25.59
CA TYR A 369 -5.89 4.69 -25.82
C TYR A 369 -6.41 5.92 -25.02
N PRO A 370 -5.85 7.12 -25.26
CA PRO A 370 -6.21 8.32 -24.49
C PRO A 370 -7.67 8.76 -24.66
N HIS A 371 -8.34 8.34 -25.74
CA HIS A 371 -9.76 8.59 -26.00
C HIS A 371 -10.70 7.69 -25.19
N PHE A 372 -10.19 6.65 -24.53
CA PHE A 372 -10.98 5.73 -23.72
C PHE A 372 -10.82 6.05 -22.23
N SER A 373 -11.57 7.05 -21.76
CA SER A 373 -11.51 7.55 -20.38
C SER A 373 -11.60 6.49 -19.27
N PRO A 374 -12.34 5.37 -19.39
CA PRO A 374 -12.40 4.37 -18.32
C PRO A 374 -11.03 3.76 -17.96
N LEU A 375 -10.11 3.64 -18.92
CA LEU A 375 -8.75 3.14 -18.66
C LEU A 375 -7.99 3.98 -17.64
N GLN A 376 -8.12 5.31 -17.70
CA GLN A 376 -7.45 6.19 -16.73
C GLN A 376 -8.02 5.98 -15.32
N GLY A 377 -9.33 5.72 -15.19
CA GLY A 377 -9.93 5.37 -13.91
C GLY A 377 -9.34 4.08 -13.31
N VAL A 378 -9.08 3.07 -14.15
CA VAL A 378 -8.41 1.83 -13.73
C VAL A 378 -6.97 2.09 -13.28
N VAL A 379 -6.22 2.92 -14.01
CA VAL A 379 -4.86 3.33 -13.62
C VAL A 379 -4.85 4.04 -12.27
N ASP A 380 -5.71 5.05 -12.10
CA ASP A 380 -5.78 5.84 -10.87
C ASP A 380 -6.16 4.96 -9.67
N HIS A 381 -7.07 4.00 -9.89
CA HIS A 381 -7.48 3.05 -8.89
C HIS A 381 -6.33 2.09 -8.51
N ALA A 382 -5.67 1.49 -9.50
CA ALA A 382 -4.52 0.61 -9.29
C ALA A 382 -3.34 1.34 -8.63
N GLN A 383 -3.12 2.62 -8.93
CA GLN A 383 -2.07 3.42 -8.31
C GLN A 383 -2.36 3.57 -6.80
N ASN A 384 -3.60 3.89 -6.45
CA ASN A 384 -4.01 4.03 -5.06
C ASN A 384 -4.03 2.70 -4.28
N ALA A 385 -4.41 1.61 -4.93
CA ALA A 385 -4.48 0.28 -4.33
C ALA A 385 -3.09 -0.34 -4.11
N TYR A 386 -2.22 -0.31 -5.12
CA TYR A 386 -1.00 -1.12 -5.14
C TYR A 386 0.30 -0.32 -4.96
N THR A 387 0.25 1.01 -4.84
CA THR A 387 1.47 1.82 -4.63
C THR A 387 1.34 2.87 -3.53
N PHE A 388 2.47 3.25 -2.94
CA PHE A 388 2.60 4.38 -2.01
C PHE A 388 3.86 5.19 -2.29
N PHE A 389 3.94 6.39 -1.72
CA PHE A 389 5.17 7.18 -1.71
C PHE A 389 6.00 6.87 -0.47
N ARG A 390 7.25 6.47 -0.67
CA ARG A 390 8.23 6.20 0.38
C ARG A 390 9.24 7.35 0.42
N ASP A 391 9.52 7.87 1.61
CA ASP A 391 10.53 8.92 1.80
C ASP A 391 11.90 8.53 1.27
N LEU A 392 12.69 9.49 0.82
CA LEU A 392 14.11 9.35 0.52
C LEU A 392 14.88 10.31 1.42
N LEU A 393 15.87 9.78 2.13
CA LEU A 393 16.80 10.56 2.92
C LEU A 393 18.18 10.56 2.25
N PRO A 394 18.96 11.65 2.39
CA PRO A 394 20.26 11.71 1.74
C PRO A 394 21.27 10.81 2.44
N VAL A 395 22.23 10.28 1.67
CA VAL A 395 23.33 9.45 2.18
C VAL A 395 24.13 10.21 3.22
N GLU A 396 24.37 11.50 2.97
CA GLU A 396 25.01 12.42 3.88
C GLU A 396 24.29 13.76 3.89
N LYS A 397 24.24 14.39 5.05
CA LYS A 397 23.62 15.71 5.22
C LYS A 397 24.71 16.78 5.18
N SER A 398 24.77 17.56 4.11
CA SER A 398 25.81 18.58 3.94
C SER A 398 25.65 19.82 4.85
N SER A 399 24.45 20.06 5.39
CA SER A 399 24.15 21.19 6.28
C SER A 399 23.94 20.75 7.72
N ALA A 400 24.36 21.56 8.70
CA ALA A 400 24.03 21.38 10.12
C ALA A 400 22.59 21.82 10.50
N SER A 401 21.83 22.42 9.57
CA SER A 401 20.44 22.81 9.82
C SER A 401 19.60 21.59 10.22
N PRO A 402 18.73 21.68 11.23
CA PRO A 402 17.89 20.54 11.65
C PRO A 402 16.96 20.10 10.51
N GLN A 403 16.66 18.80 10.49
CA GLN A 403 15.55 18.24 9.73
C GLN A 403 14.24 18.66 10.41
N GLN A 404 13.24 18.99 9.60
CA GLN A 404 11.89 19.25 10.08
C GLN A 404 10.94 18.20 9.52
N TYR A 405 10.17 17.53 10.38
CA TYR A 405 9.12 16.63 9.92
C TYR A 405 7.81 17.41 9.75
N GLY A 406 7.04 17.11 8.71
CA GLY A 406 5.79 17.83 8.44
C GLY A 406 4.75 16.97 7.74
N TRP A 407 3.49 17.20 8.10
CA TRP A 407 2.33 16.64 7.41
C TRP A 407 1.87 17.61 6.31
N PHE A 408 1.25 17.12 5.24
CA PHE A 408 0.73 17.98 4.18
C PHE A 408 -0.42 17.35 3.40
N LEU A 409 -1.16 18.19 2.67
CA LEU A 409 -2.22 17.79 1.75
C LEU A 409 -1.75 17.89 0.31
N SER A 410 -1.92 16.82 -0.46
CA SER A 410 -1.82 16.87 -1.93
C SER A 410 -3.17 17.29 -2.50
N ARG A 411 -3.19 18.41 -3.23
CA ARG A 411 -4.38 18.94 -3.90
C ARG A 411 -4.25 18.75 -5.40
N SER A 412 -5.33 18.36 -6.06
CA SER A 412 -5.40 18.27 -7.52
C SER A 412 -6.24 19.41 -8.08
N LEU A 413 -5.85 19.95 -9.23
CA LEU A 413 -6.61 21.03 -9.89
C LEU A 413 -7.91 20.51 -10.49
N LEU A 414 -8.99 21.30 -10.37
CA LEU A 414 -10.24 21.01 -11.08
C LEU A 414 -10.01 21.03 -12.59
N THR A 415 -10.49 20.03 -13.32
CA THR A 415 -10.48 20.11 -14.79
C THR A 415 -11.29 21.34 -15.26
N PRO A 416 -10.86 22.06 -16.32
CA PRO A 416 -11.67 23.13 -16.91
C PRO A 416 -13.14 22.73 -17.09
N PHE A 417 -14.06 23.64 -16.78
CA PHE A 417 -15.52 23.45 -16.80
C PHE A 417 -16.10 22.46 -15.78
N LYS A 418 -15.28 21.73 -15.01
CA LYS A 418 -15.79 20.94 -13.87
C LYS A 418 -15.99 21.83 -12.65
N THR A 419 -17.10 21.62 -11.96
CA THR A 419 -17.39 22.26 -10.67
C THR A 419 -16.77 21.47 -9.53
N ARG A 420 -16.48 22.16 -8.42
CA ARG A 420 -16.06 21.52 -7.18
C ARG A 420 -17.22 20.66 -6.66
N GLN A 421 -16.95 19.39 -6.40
CA GLN A 421 -17.93 18.46 -5.83
C GLN A 421 -17.79 18.42 -4.31
N GLU A 422 -18.92 18.38 -3.62
CA GLU A 422 -18.97 17.98 -2.21
C GLU A 422 -18.77 16.46 -2.13
N LEU A 423 -17.98 16.02 -1.14
CA LEU A 423 -17.71 14.61 -0.94
C LEU A 423 -18.47 14.07 0.28
N VAL A 424 -18.98 12.86 0.14
CA VAL A 424 -19.53 12.07 1.25
C VAL A 424 -18.39 11.34 1.95
N VAL A 425 -18.29 11.51 3.27
CA VAL A 425 -17.32 10.82 4.12
C VAL A 425 -18.06 10.00 5.17
N LEU A 426 -17.79 8.69 5.21
CA LEU A 426 -18.34 7.82 6.23
C LEU A 426 -17.64 8.06 7.57
N ALA A 427 -18.40 8.20 8.66
CA ALA A 427 -17.86 8.50 9.99
C ALA A 427 -16.80 7.48 10.45
N GLN A 428 -17.03 6.19 10.15
CA GLN A 428 -16.10 5.09 10.43
C GLN A 428 -14.72 5.22 9.73
N HIS A 429 -14.62 6.00 8.65
CA HIS A 429 -13.37 6.18 7.91
C HIS A 429 -12.49 7.31 8.43
N THR A 430 -12.99 8.18 9.30
CA THR A 430 -12.27 9.38 9.78
C THR A 430 -10.88 9.05 10.36
N ARG A 431 -10.77 7.99 11.18
CA ARG A 431 -9.50 7.54 11.74
C ARG A 431 -8.54 6.98 10.68
N ALA A 432 -9.05 6.21 9.73
CA ALA A 432 -8.26 5.67 8.63
C ALA A 432 -7.76 6.78 7.69
N ILE A 433 -8.57 7.83 7.50
CA ILE A 433 -8.21 9.05 6.74
C ILE A 433 -7.02 9.76 7.40
N ARG A 434 -7.03 9.93 8.73
CA ARG A 434 -5.90 10.54 9.45
C ARG A 434 -4.59 9.79 9.23
N ARG A 435 -4.61 8.45 9.27
CA ARG A 435 -3.42 7.60 9.01
C ARG A 435 -2.89 7.69 7.57
N ARG A 436 -3.71 8.21 6.64
CA ARG A 436 -3.36 8.37 5.22
C ARG A 436 -2.90 9.77 4.86
N LEU A 437 -2.84 10.70 5.82
CA LEU A 437 -2.28 12.02 5.58
C LEU A 437 -0.81 11.88 5.15
N ALA A 438 -0.45 12.58 4.08
CA ALA A 438 0.93 12.54 3.60
C ALA A 438 1.84 13.26 4.59
N ASN A 439 3.06 12.76 4.73
CA ASN A 439 4.09 13.31 5.59
C ASN A 439 5.46 13.10 4.92
N ALA A 440 6.44 13.89 5.34
CA ALA A 440 7.82 13.73 4.89
C ALA A 440 8.81 14.47 5.82
N PRO A 441 10.08 14.04 5.83
CA PRO A 441 11.20 14.77 6.43
C PRO A 441 11.75 15.84 5.46
N PHE A 442 11.77 17.09 5.90
CA PHE A 442 12.26 18.25 5.15
C PHE A 442 13.67 18.66 5.56
N LEU A 443 14.52 18.95 4.58
CA LEU A 443 15.93 19.30 4.74
C LEU A 443 16.24 20.60 4.00
N THR A 444 17.12 21.43 4.56
CA THR A 444 17.60 22.64 3.91
C THR A 444 18.44 22.31 2.68
N LEU A 445 18.09 22.89 1.53
CA LEU A 445 18.84 22.72 0.30
C LEU A 445 20.17 23.50 0.30
N PRO A 446 21.28 22.86 -0.10
CA PRO A 446 22.57 23.50 -0.30
C PRO A 446 22.54 24.41 -1.53
N SER A 447 23.43 25.41 -1.57
CA SER A 447 23.45 26.44 -2.65
C SER A 447 24.30 26.07 -3.87
N THR A 448 25.01 24.95 -3.83
CA THR A 448 25.95 24.53 -4.88
C THR A 448 25.74 23.07 -5.26
N SER A 449 26.11 22.71 -6.48
CA SER A 449 26.04 21.33 -6.97
C SER A 449 27.05 20.39 -6.30
N GLU A 450 28.19 20.92 -5.83
CA GLU A 450 29.20 20.17 -5.09
C GLU A 450 28.69 19.72 -3.72
N ALA A 451 27.93 20.58 -3.04
CA ALA A 451 27.34 20.26 -1.74
C ALA A 451 25.94 19.63 -1.85
N ALA A 452 25.50 19.27 -3.06
CA ALA A 452 24.17 18.74 -3.35
C ALA A 452 23.80 17.57 -2.42
N LEU A 453 22.53 17.51 -2.03
CA LEU A 453 22.02 16.36 -1.30
C LEU A 453 21.91 15.17 -2.26
N ILE A 454 22.54 14.06 -1.89
CA ILE A 454 22.61 12.83 -2.70
C ILE A 454 21.72 11.76 -2.08
N TYR A 455 20.76 11.25 -2.85
CA TYR A 455 19.80 10.25 -2.43
C TYR A 455 20.00 8.97 -3.24
N LYS A 456 20.19 7.84 -2.56
CA LYS A 456 20.21 6.53 -3.23
C LYS A 456 18.80 5.99 -3.39
N VAL A 457 18.44 5.63 -4.62
CA VAL A 457 17.16 5.03 -4.93
C VAL A 457 17.33 3.51 -5.03
N PRO A 458 16.51 2.71 -4.32
CA PRO A 458 16.61 1.26 -4.40
C PRO A 458 16.40 0.73 -5.83
N PRO A 459 17.00 -0.41 -6.21
CA PRO A 459 16.70 -1.07 -7.49
C PRO A 459 15.20 -1.35 -7.64
N ARG A 460 14.68 -1.22 -8.85
CA ARG A 460 13.25 -1.37 -9.18
C ARG A 460 13.08 -2.28 -10.39
N SER A 461 11.95 -2.97 -10.49
CA SER A 461 11.60 -3.78 -11.67
C SER A 461 10.83 -3.02 -12.76
N ALA A 462 10.42 -1.77 -12.50
CA ALA A 462 9.68 -0.93 -13.44
C ALA A 462 9.92 0.56 -13.18
N PRO A 463 9.58 1.45 -14.14
CA PRO A 463 9.60 2.89 -13.92
C PRO A 463 8.66 3.28 -12.77
N ALA A 464 9.10 4.22 -11.94
CA ALA A 464 8.36 4.76 -10.81
C ALA A 464 8.14 6.27 -10.99
N ARG A 465 7.68 6.96 -9.94
CA ARG A 465 7.66 8.42 -9.88
C ARG A 465 8.51 8.91 -8.72
N LEU A 466 9.27 9.98 -8.92
CA LEU A 466 9.90 10.77 -7.87
C LEU A 466 8.99 11.94 -7.54
N ARG A 467 8.59 12.08 -6.28
CA ARG A 467 7.86 13.23 -5.77
C ARG A 467 8.85 14.17 -5.08
N VAL A 468 8.95 15.38 -5.59
CA VAL A 468 9.72 16.48 -4.99
C VAL A 468 8.74 17.40 -4.27
N ILE A 469 9.04 17.73 -3.02
CA ILE A 469 8.14 18.46 -2.13
C ILE A 469 8.93 19.62 -1.52
N VAL A 470 8.44 20.85 -1.66
CA VAL A 470 9.09 22.05 -1.16
C VAL A 470 8.16 22.74 -0.18
N GLU A 471 8.64 23.06 1.02
CA GLU A 471 7.88 23.92 1.94
C GLU A 471 7.76 25.32 1.33
N ASN A 472 6.53 25.77 1.08
CA ASN A 472 6.29 27.02 0.36
C ASN A 472 5.67 28.15 1.20
N SER A 473 5.41 27.93 2.49
CA SER A 473 4.88 28.93 3.43
C SER A 473 5.84 30.11 3.65
N SER A 474 7.13 29.77 3.74
CA SER A 474 8.20 30.67 4.22
C SER A 474 9.09 31.20 3.09
N LEU A 475 8.75 30.90 1.82
CA LEU A 475 9.57 31.30 0.68
C LEU A 475 9.53 32.81 0.47
N VAL A 476 10.70 33.37 0.17
CA VAL A 476 10.89 34.74 -0.31
C VAL A 476 11.36 34.64 -1.76
N GLY A 477 10.72 35.36 -2.67
CA GLY A 477 11.08 35.33 -4.09
C GLY A 477 10.56 34.08 -4.81
N SER A 478 11.35 33.58 -5.77
CA SER A 478 11.01 32.39 -6.56
C SER A 478 12.25 31.52 -6.74
N PRO A 479 12.70 30.85 -5.67
CA PRO A 479 13.97 30.16 -5.66
C PRO A 479 13.99 29.08 -6.72
N GLN A 480 15.10 29.01 -7.44
CA GLN A 480 15.36 27.93 -8.38
C GLN A 480 16.05 26.78 -7.66
N LEU A 481 15.69 25.57 -8.05
CA LEU A 481 16.30 24.36 -7.56
C LEU A 481 16.46 23.38 -8.71
N THR A 482 17.41 22.48 -8.57
CA THR A 482 17.78 21.56 -9.63
C THR A 482 17.71 20.15 -9.10
N VAL A 483 17.13 19.26 -9.90
CA VAL A 483 17.08 17.82 -9.66
C VAL A 483 17.81 17.12 -10.78
N GLN A 484 18.78 16.26 -10.45
CA GLN A 484 19.54 15.50 -11.42
C GLN A 484 19.42 14.00 -11.13
N PHE A 485 19.18 13.20 -12.17
CA PHE A 485 19.20 11.74 -12.11
C PHE A 485 20.55 11.23 -12.58
N ASP A 486 21.28 10.51 -11.72
CA ASP A 486 22.65 10.07 -11.98
C ASP A 486 23.49 11.16 -12.67
N GLN A 487 23.91 10.92 -13.93
CA GLN A 487 24.68 11.85 -14.77
C GLN A 487 23.85 12.45 -15.93
N GLN A 488 22.52 12.35 -15.88
CA GLN A 488 21.62 12.92 -16.89
C GLN A 488 21.58 14.46 -16.80
N GLU A 489 20.98 15.10 -17.81
CA GLU A 489 20.80 16.57 -17.82
C GLU A 489 19.97 17.01 -16.61
N PRO A 490 20.43 18.02 -15.84
CA PRO A 490 19.70 18.47 -14.66
C PRO A 490 18.36 19.14 -15.01
N MET A 491 17.29 18.71 -14.35
CA MET A 491 15.98 19.33 -14.46
C MET A 491 15.91 20.59 -13.61
N ARG A 492 15.49 21.69 -14.21
CA ARG A 492 15.29 22.98 -13.53
C ARG A 492 13.88 23.05 -12.95
N LEU A 493 13.79 23.45 -11.69
CA LEU A 493 12.56 23.69 -10.97
C LEU A 493 12.60 25.10 -10.36
N PHE A 494 11.43 25.67 -10.09
CA PHE A 494 11.32 26.83 -9.21
C PHE A 494 10.08 26.72 -8.33
N ALA A 495 10.16 27.28 -7.13
CA ALA A 495 9.05 27.32 -6.20
C ALA A 495 8.49 28.74 -6.08
N VAL A 496 7.19 28.86 -5.85
CA VAL A 496 6.48 30.11 -5.54
C VAL A 496 5.77 29.96 -4.20
N ARG A 497 5.54 31.09 -3.52
CA ARG A 497 4.90 31.11 -2.20
C ARG A 497 3.41 30.74 -2.28
N GLY A 498 2.97 29.87 -1.37
CA GLY A 498 1.57 29.47 -1.17
C GLY A 498 0.98 28.63 -2.31
N PRO A 499 -0.28 28.17 -2.20
CA PRO A 499 -1.01 27.74 -3.37
C PRO A 499 -1.24 28.96 -4.28
N GLU A 500 -0.84 28.84 -5.54
CA GLU A 500 -0.89 29.96 -6.50
C GLU A 500 -2.32 30.39 -6.85
N LEU A 501 -3.27 29.47 -6.71
CA LEU A 501 -4.67 29.67 -7.03
C LEU A 501 -5.55 29.66 -5.78
N PRO A 502 -6.73 30.29 -5.82
CA PRO A 502 -7.70 30.17 -4.72
C PRO A 502 -8.13 28.71 -4.53
N VAL A 503 -8.56 28.35 -3.31
CA VAL A 503 -9.00 26.99 -2.96
C VAL A 503 -10.10 26.47 -3.90
N SER A 504 -10.95 27.36 -4.42
CA SER A 504 -12.00 27.04 -5.41
C SER A 504 -11.47 26.50 -6.74
N ALA A 505 -10.18 26.65 -7.06
CA ALA A 505 -9.56 26.11 -8.27
C ALA A 505 -9.15 24.63 -8.14
N TYR A 506 -9.17 24.06 -6.93
CA TYR A 506 -8.76 22.70 -6.61
C TYR A 506 -9.97 21.81 -6.32
N ALA A 507 -9.84 20.53 -6.67
CA ALA A 507 -10.78 19.49 -6.29
C ALA A 507 -10.66 19.22 -4.78
N THR A 508 -11.79 19.05 -4.09
CA THR A 508 -11.76 18.57 -2.71
C THR A 508 -11.23 17.14 -2.71
N SER A 509 -10.15 16.87 -1.99
CA SER A 509 -9.68 15.50 -1.81
C SER A 509 -10.49 14.79 -0.73
N TYR A 510 -10.58 13.45 -0.79
CA TYR A 510 -11.24 12.67 0.26
C TYR A 510 -10.57 12.84 1.63
N LEU A 511 -9.25 13.05 1.64
CA LEU A 511 -8.51 13.39 2.87
C LEU A 511 -8.96 14.74 3.42
N GLU A 512 -9.03 15.77 2.58
CA GLU A 512 -9.50 17.11 2.98
C GLU A 512 -10.92 17.04 3.55
N ALA A 513 -11.84 16.38 2.84
CA ALA A 513 -13.21 16.21 3.30
C ALA A 513 -13.28 15.45 4.63
N GLY A 514 -12.47 14.39 4.81
CA GLY A 514 -12.48 13.62 6.05
C GLY A 514 -11.89 14.33 7.25
N LEU A 515 -10.87 15.16 7.04
CA LEU A 515 -10.36 16.05 8.09
C LEU A 515 -11.40 17.10 8.47
N GLN A 516 -12.11 17.68 7.49
CA GLN A 516 -13.23 18.60 7.77
C GLN A 516 -14.34 17.92 8.56
N ALA A 517 -14.73 16.70 8.16
CA ALA A 517 -15.72 15.89 8.89
C ALA A 517 -15.30 15.64 10.34
N PHE A 518 -14.01 15.35 10.58
CA PHE A 518 -13.47 15.16 11.92
C PHE A 518 -13.57 16.42 12.79
N VAL A 519 -13.21 17.58 12.24
CA VAL A 519 -13.32 18.88 12.93
C VAL A 519 -14.78 19.21 13.25
N TRP A 520 -15.70 19.01 12.29
CA TRP A 520 -17.13 19.22 12.50
C TRP A 520 -17.70 18.32 13.59
N GLN A 521 -17.31 17.04 13.65
CA GLN A 521 -17.75 16.11 14.70
C GLN A 521 -17.36 16.59 16.10
N ARG A 522 -16.24 17.31 16.24
CA ARG A 522 -15.77 17.89 17.51
C ARG A 522 -16.42 19.22 17.89
N ARG A 523 -17.42 19.69 17.12
CA ARG A 523 -18.14 20.96 17.34
C ARG A 523 -17.26 22.21 17.32
N GLU A 524 -16.07 22.14 16.72
CA GLU A 524 -15.28 23.32 16.39
C GLU A 524 -15.80 23.88 15.06
N ALA A 525 -16.62 24.93 15.14
CA ALA A 525 -17.27 25.55 13.98
C ALA A 525 -16.24 26.33 13.14
N THR A 526 -15.38 25.63 12.40
CA THR A 526 -14.46 26.27 11.44
C THR A 526 -14.68 25.68 10.04
N PRO A 527 -15.18 26.45 9.06
CA PRO A 527 -15.54 25.94 7.73
C PRO A 527 -14.32 25.71 6.80
N ALA A 528 -13.10 25.98 7.25
CA ALA A 528 -11.87 25.72 6.52
C ALA A 528 -10.89 24.95 7.40
N LEU A 529 -10.17 23.98 6.81
CA LEU A 529 -8.98 23.39 7.43
C LEU A 529 -7.89 24.47 7.49
N SER A 530 -7.96 25.31 8.51
CA SER A 530 -6.89 26.23 8.88
C SER A 530 -5.78 25.44 9.59
N LEU A 531 -4.62 26.07 9.81
CA LEU A 531 -3.58 25.51 10.67
C LEU A 531 -4.11 25.17 12.08
N ALA A 532 -5.16 25.86 12.55
CA ALA A 532 -5.81 25.57 13.84
C ALA A 532 -6.57 24.22 13.82
N ALA A 533 -7.17 23.82 12.69
CA ALA A 533 -7.78 22.51 12.54
C ALA A 533 -6.76 21.35 12.65
N ALA A 534 -5.49 21.59 12.26
CA ALA A 534 -4.41 20.62 12.41
C ALA A 534 -4.01 20.38 13.88
N GLN A 535 -4.13 21.41 14.73
CA GLN A 535 -3.95 21.28 16.18
C GLN A 535 -5.08 20.45 16.81
N ALA A 536 -6.33 20.66 16.37
CA ALA A 536 -7.49 19.86 16.78
C ALA A 536 -7.41 18.37 16.36
N LEU A 537 -6.58 18.04 15.36
CA LEU A 537 -6.33 16.68 14.87
C LEU A 537 -5.27 15.91 15.70
N TRP A 538 -4.64 16.58 16.67
CA TRP A 538 -3.52 16.06 17.49
C TRP A 538 -2.39 15.47 16.64
N LEU A 539 -2.04 16.15 15.54
CA LEU A 539 -0.86 15.79 14.77
C LEU A 539 0.39 16.12 15.60
N PRO A 540 1.37 15.20 15.72
CA PRO A 540 2.58 15.45 16.51
C PRO A 540 3.48 16.53 15.90
N GLN A 541 3.26 16.86 14.63
CA GLN A 541 4.06 17.78 13.82
C GLN A 541 3.13 18.69 13.00
N PRO A 542 3.58 19.87 12.55
CA PRO A 542 2.72 20.84 11.86
C PRO A 542 2.22 20.34 10.51
N LEU A 543 1.05 20.84 10.11
CA LEU A 543 0.54 20.73 8.74
C LEU A 543 1.15 21.86 7.89
N LEU A 544 2.05 21.51 6.99
CA LEU A 544 2.79 22.43 6.13
C LEU A 544 2.05 22.75 4.84
N GLN A 545 2.24 23.97 4.34
CA GLN A 545 1.93 24.31 2.94
C GLN A 545 3.13 23.94 2.08
N VAL A 546 2.89 23.15 1.04
CA VAL A 546 3.94 22.58 0.21
C VAL A 546 3.63 22.71 -1.28
N GLY A 547 4.67 22.93 -2.06
CA GLY A 547 4.69 22.71 -3.51
C GLY A 547 5.14 21.28 -3.80
N ILE A 548 4.41 20.58 -4.66
CA ILE A 548 4.63 19.17 -5.04
C ILE A 548 4.80 19.09 -6.56
N ILE A 549 5.73 18.25 -7.01
CA ILE A 549 5.80 17.83 -8.40
C ILE A 549 6.22 16.37 -8.47
N GLU A 550 5.52 15.60 -9.32
CA GLU A 550 5.89 14.22 -9.62
C GLU A 550 6.65 14.12 -10.94
N LEU A 551 7.89 13.65 -10.89
CA LEU A 551 8.79 13.46 -12.02
C LEU A 551 8.83 11.96 -12.38
N PRO A 552 8.87 11.59 -13.67
CA PRO A 552 9.09 10.20 -14.05
C PRO A 552 10.46 9.75 -13.54
N LEU A 553 10.50 8.58 -12.90
CA LEU A 553 11.73 8.00 -12.35
C LEU A 553 12.04 6.70 -13.12
N PRO A 554 12.94 6.74 -14.12
CA PRO A 554 13.31 5.57 -14.90
C PRO A 554 13.87 4.44 -14.03
N THR A 555 13.80 3.20 -14.52
CA THR A 555 14.14 1.99 -13.74
C THR A 555 15.63 1.94 -13.37
N GLU A 556 16.47 2.43 -14.27
CA GLU A 556 17.93 2.43 -14.19
C GLU A 556 18.49 3.48 -13.21
N VAL A 557 17.68 4.48 -12.82
CA VAL A 557 18.16 5.56 -11.97
C VAL A 557 18.48 5.04 -10.57
N SER A 558 19.73 5.20 -10.17
CA SER A 558 20.25 4.73 -8.87
C SER A 558 20.44 5.87 -7.87
N GLU A 559 20.60 7.09 -8.36
CA GLU A 559 20.92 8.27 -7.58
C GLU A 559 20.11 9.48 -8.05
N VAL A 560 19.64 10.27 -7.08
CA VAL A 560 19.03 11.58 -7.29
C VAL A 560 19.84 12.61 -6.53
N ARG A 561 20.21 13.70 -7.20
CA ARG A 561 20.92 14.85 -6.61
C ARG A 561 20.02 16.07 -6.62
N VAL A 562 19.97 16.80 -5.51
CA VAL A 562 19.16 18.04 -5.41
C VAL A 562 19.95 19.17 -4.74
N TRP A 563 19.89 20.35 -5.35
CA TRP A 563 20.51 21.57 -4.83
C TRP A 563 19.73 22.80 -5.27
N ARG A 564 19.96 23.93 -4.61
CA ARG A 564 19.43 25.23 -4.99
C ARG A 564 20.31 25.87 -6.05
N THR A 565 19.68 26.53 -7.02
CA THR A 565 20.36 27.38 -8.01
C THR A 565 19.89 28.82 -7.84
N GLY A 566 20.81 29.79 -7.86
CA GLY A 566 20.49 31.21 -7.72
C GLY A 566 21.16 31.90 -6.53
N THR A 567 20.98 33.22 -6.45
CA THR A 567 21.63 34.11 -5.47
C THR A 567 20.77 34.41 -4.25
N GLU A 568 19.53 33.92 -4.21
CA GLU A 568 18.64 34.10 -3.06
C GLU A 568 19.24 33.42 -1.81
N THR A 569 19.25 34.12 -0.68
CA THR A 569 19.87 33.63 0.57
C THR A 569 18.91 32.82 1.43
N THR A 570 17.60 32.99 1.26
CA THR A 570 16.55 32.36 2.08
C THR A 570 16.60 30.84 1.98
N PRO A 571 16.65 30.11 3.11
CA PRO A 571 16.70 28.65 3.10
C PRO A 571 15.45 28.08 2.41
N VAL A 572 15.64 27.05 1.60
CA VAL A 572 14.58 26.29 0.96
C VAL A 572 14.58 24.89 1.54
N HIS A 573 13.45 24.46 2.07
CA HIS A 573 13.30 23.13 2.66
C HIS A 573 12.65 22.18 1.65
N VAL A 574 13.31 21.03 1.40
CA VAL A 574 12.84 20.02 0.45
C VAL A 574 12.67 18.67 1.14
N ALA A 575 11.69 17.90 0.69
CA ALA A 575 11.59 16.47 0.93
C ALA A 575 11.47 15.73 -0.40
N LEU A 576 11.99 14.50 -0.45
CA LEU A 576 11.88 13.62 -1.60
C LEU A 576 11.17 12.33 -1.22
N GLN A 577 10.32 11.84 -2.11
CA GLN A 577 9.70 10.52 -1.98
C GLN A 577 9.73 9.82 -3.34
N TYR A 578 9.66 8.50 -3.38
CA TYR A 578 9.45 7.77 -4.62
C TYR A 578 8.30 6.76 -4.49
N THR A 579 7.67 6.43 -5.61
CA THR A 579 6.59 5.43 -5.64
C THR A 579 7.16 4.02 -5.45
N GLY A 580 6.73 3.32 -4.40
CA GLY A 580 7.03 1.91 -4.11
C GLY A 580 5.77 1.04 -4.10
N THR A 581 5.97 -0.28 -4.01
CA THR A 581 4.89 -1.28 -4.01
C THR A 581 4.23 -1.40 -2.64
N LYS A 582 2.90 -1.40 -2.59
CA LYS A 582 2.13 -1.87 -1.42
C LYS A 582 1.92 -3.38 -1.57
N PRO A 583 2.10 -4.18 -0.52
CA PRO A 583 1.64 -5.57 -0.55
C PRO A 583 0.12 -5.60 -0.68
N TYR A 584 -0.38 -6.58 -1.42
CA TYR A 584 -1.80 -6.88 -1.45
C TYR A 584 -2.26 -7.37 -0.08
N GLN A 585 -3.35 -6.80 0.41
CA GLN A 585 -3.96 -7.16 1.67
C GLN A 585 -5.46 -7.28 1.47
N LEU A 586 -6.04 -8.32 2.06
CA LEU A 586 -7.49 -8.42 2.19
C LEU A 586 -7.99 -7.42 3.24
N THR A 587 -9.19 -6.89 3.03
CA THR A 587 -9.93 -6.20 4.10
C THR A 587 -10.43 -7.22 5.12
N GLU A 588 -10.97 -6.72 6.25
CA GLU A 588 -11.51 -7.60 7.28
C GLU A 588 -12.62 -8.50 6.71
N MET A 589 -13.57 -7.90 5.99
CA MET A 589 -14.70 -8.62 5.43
C MET A 589 -14.28 -9.60 4.33
N GLU A 590 -13.31 -9.21 3.49
CA GLU A 590 -12.72 -10.12 2.51
C GLU A 590 -12.03 -11.31 3.16
N TYR A 591 -11.27 -11.08 4.23
CA TYR A 591 -10.58 -12.14 4.93
C TYR A 591 -11.59 -13.13 5.54
N LEU A 592 -12.57 -12.63 6.29
CA LEU A 592 -13.61 -13.47 6.91
C LEU A 592 -14.42 -14.23 5.85
N GLY A 593 -14.79 -13.55 4.76
CA GLY A 593 -15.49 -14.17 3.62
C GLY A 593 -14.63 -15.26 2.97
N THR A 594 -13.35 -14.99 2.72
CA THR A 594 -12.46 -15.96 2.07
C THR A 594 -12.23 -17.20 2.94
N VAL A 595 -12.08 -17.03 4.26
CA VAL A 595 -11.99 -18.13 5.23
C VAL A 595 -13.27 -18.97 5.20
N ALA A 596 -14.44 -18.35 5.27
CA ALA A 596 -15.72 -19.05 5.23
C ALA A 596 -15.95 -19.85 3.93
N HIS A 597 -15.46 -19.34 2.79
CA HIS A 597 -15.60 -20.00 1.49
C HIS A 597 -14.60 -21.14 1.25
N LEU A 598 -13.48 -21.17 1.97
CA LEU A 598 -12.47 -22.20 1.78
C LEU A 598 -13.00 -23.57 2.25
N GLY A 599 -13.88 -23.59 3.26
CA GLY A 599 -14.52 -24.79 3.76
C GLY A 599 -14.55 -24.82 5.28
N ASP A 600 -14.45 -26.02 5.84
CA ASP A 600 -14.33 -26.19 7.28
C ASP A 600 -12.99 -25.65 7.83
N GLU A 601 -12.95 -25.50 9.15
CA GLU A 601 -11.81 -24.93 9.87
C GLU A 601 -10.52 -25.76 9.68
N GLN A 602 -10.66 -27.07 9.52
CA GLN A 602 -9.55 -27.98 9.30
C GLN A 602 -8.90 -27.71 7.93
N THR A 603 -9.71 -27.48 6.90
CA THR A 603 -9.26 -27.14 5.55
C THR A 603 -8.46 -25.83 5.53
N VAL A 604 -8.90 -24.82 6.31
CA VAL A 604 -8.18 -23.55 6.47
C VAL A 604 -6.81 -23.78 7.11
N MET A 605 -6.78 -24.55 8.20
CA MET A 605 -5.53 -24.89 8.90
C MET A 605 -4.58 -25.69 7.99
N ASP A 606 -5.09 -26.70 7.28
CA ASP A 606 -4.30 -27.54 6.38
C ASP A 606 -3.72 -26.72 5.22
N THR A 607 -4.47 -25.73 4.72
CA THR A 607 -3.99 -24.79 3.71
C THR A 607 -2.85 -23.92 4.26
N LEU A 608 -2.96 -23.42 5.50
CA LEU A 608 -1.87 -22.68 6.16
C LEU A 608 -0.65 -23.59 6.35
N VAL A 609 -0.83 -24.80 6.87
CA VAL A 609 0.24 -25.79 7.06
C VAL A 609 0.94 -26.12 5.75
N ALA A 610 0.17 -26.33 4.67
CA ALA A 610 0.71 -26.54 3.34
C ALA A 610 1.53 -25.34 2.86
N SER A 611 1.06 -24.11 3.11
CA SER A 611 1.79 -22.88 2.74
C SER A 611 3.10 -22.70 3.51
N LEU A 612 3.16 -23.14 4.78
CA LEU A 612 4.37 -23.12 5.61
C LEU A 612 5.38 -24.18 5.16
N ARG A 613 4.92 -25.36 4.73
CA ARG A 613 5.78 -26.47 4.27
C ARG A 613 6.30 -26.25 2.85
N ASN A 614 5.41 -25.89 1.93
CA ASN A 614 5.68 -25.77 0.50
C ASN A 614 5.85 -24.31 0.10
N ALA A 615 6.68 -23.58 0.87
CA ALA A 615 6.85 -22.15 0.77
C ALA A 615 6.93 -21.67 -0.70
N LEU A 616 6.06 -20.74 -1.06
CA LEU A 616 6.05 -20.03 -2.34
C LEU A 616 5.64 -20.83 -3.59
N LEU A 617 5.20 -22.09 -3.46
CA LEU A 617 4.58 -22.78 -4.61
C LEU A 617 3.21 -22.16 -4.94
N PRO A 618 2.83 -22.09 -6.23
CA PRO A 618 1.49 -21.70 -6.62
C PRO A 618 0.48 -22.71 -6.05
N ALA A 619 -0.52 -22.23 -5.32
CA ALA A 619 -1.65 -23.06 -4.91
C ALA A 619 -2.33 -23.64 -6.16
N SER A 620 -2.85 -24.86 -6.06
CA SER A 620 -3.55 -25.54 -7.17
C SER A 620 -4.65 -24.64 -7.73
N HIS A 621 -4.89 -24.74 -9.05
CA HIS A 621 -5.83 -23.88 -9.77
C HIS A 621 -7.30 -24.04 -9.33
N GLU A 622 -7.61 -25.05 -8.51
CA GLU A 622 -8.99 -25.51 -8.27
C GLU A 622 -9.77 -24.69 -7.23
N GLN A 623 -9.12 -23.89 -6.37
CA GLN A 623 -9.83 -23.07 -5.36
C GLN A 623 -9.29 -21.64 -5.24
N HIS A 624 -10.05 -20.66 -5.75
CA HIS A 624 -9.71 -19.23 -5.68
C HIS A 624 -9.51 -18.72 -4.24
N ALA A 625 -10.35 -19.14 -3.29
CA ALA A 625 -10.21 -18.75 -1.89
C ALA A 625 -8.87 -19.21 -1.26
N ALA A 626 -8.44 -20.44 -1.56
CA ALA A 626 -7.13 -20.94 -1.13
C ALA A 626 -6.00 -20.11 -1.72
N ARG A 627 -6.10 -19.74 -3.01
CA ARG A 627 -5.10 -18.91 -3.68
C ARG A 627 -4.97 -17.52 -3.04
N GLU A 628 -6.09 -16.87 -2.73
CA GLU A 628 -6.11 -15.56 -2.08
C GLU A 628 -5.51 -15.61 -0.67
N LEU A 629 -5.89 -16.59 0.16
CA LEU A 629 -5.32 -16.74 1.50
C LEU A 629 -3.83 -17.08 1.48
N VAL A 630 -3.41 -18.00 0.61
CA VAL A 630 -1.98 -18.32 0.45
C VAL A 630 -1.20 -17.09 0.01
N ASN A 631 -1.75 -16.29 -0.91
CA ASN A 631 -1.13 -15.04 -1.35
C ASN A 631 -1.05 -13.99 -0.24
N LEU A 632 -2.10 -13.87 0.59
CA LEU A 632 -2.10 -13.02 1.79
C LEU A 632 -1.07 -13.48 2.82
N TRP A 633 -0.83 -14.77 2.97
CA TRP A 633 0.14 -15.34 3.92
C TRP A 633 1.60 -15.32 3.43
N VAL A 634 1.88 -14.95 2.18
CA VAL A 634 3.26 -14.86 1.67
C VAL A 634 4.18 -14.01 2.56
N PRO A 635 3.79 -12.80 3.03
CA PRO A 635 4.61 -12.01 3.94
C PRO A 635 4.88 -12.72 5.28
N VAL A 636 3.91 -13.48 5.80
CA VAL A 636 4.06 -14.29 7.03
C VAL A 636 5.09 -15.40 6.79
N VAL A 637 4.95 -16.14 5.70
CA VAL A 637 5.90 -17.23 5.36
C VAL A 637 7.32 -16.68 5.18
N ARG A 638 7.49 -15.59 4.43
CA ARG A 638 8.80 -14.92 4.24
C ARG A 638 9.39 -14.46 5.58
N PHE A 639 8.56 -13.89 6.45
CA PHE A 639 8.96 -13.50 7.79
C PHE A 639 9.49 -14.68 8.59
N LEU A 640 8.72 -15.77 8.69
CA LEU A 640 9.11 -16.96 9.46
C LEU A 640 10.37 -17.62 8.88
N LEU A 641 10.52 -17.66 7.55
CA LEU A 641 11.73 -18.18 6.91
C LEU A 641 12.96 -17.32 7.23
N SER A 642 12.81 -15.99 7.22
CA SER A 642 13.86 -15.07 7.64
C SER A 642 14.24 -15.28 9.10
N GLN A 643 13.26 -15.46 9.99
CA GLN A 643 13.49 -15.73 11.41
C GLN A 643 14.15 -17.09 11.65
N ARG A 644 13.74 -18.13 10.91
CA ARG A 644 14.41 -19.43 10.91
C ARG A 644 15.87 -19.32 10.49
N LYS A 645 16.18 -18.54 9.45
CA LYS A 645 17.56 -18.32 9.00
C LYS A 645 18.40 -17.63 10.09
N THR A 646 17.84 -16.65 10.80
CA THR A 646 18.47 -16.03 11.98
C THR A 646 18.72 -17.05 13.08
N PHE A 647 17.73 -17.89 13.41
CA PHE A 647 17.86 -18.94 14.42
C PHE A 647 18.99 -19.93 14.10
N LEU A 648 19.08 -20.35 12.84
CA LEU A 648 20.08 -21.29 12.35
C LEU A 648 21.48 -20.68 12.19
N SER A 649 21.60 -19.35 12.21
CA SER A 649 22.88 -18.68 12.01
C SER A 649 23.82 -18.92 13.20
N ALA A 650 25.09 -19.18 12.90
CA ALA A 650 26.18 -19.37 13.87
C ALA A 650 26.02 -20.55 14.87
N VAL A 651 25.11 -21.51 14.64
CA VAL A 651 24.99 -22.70 15.51
C VAL A 651 25.95 -23.81 15.06
N ALA A 652 26.99 -24.05 15.86
CA ALA A 652 27.94 -25.13 15.60
C ALA A 652 27.26 -26.51 15.76
N PRO A 653 27.62 -27.52 14.94
CA PRO A 653 27.27 -28.91 15.22
C PRO A 653 27.76 -29.29 16.62
N LEU A 654 26.97 -30.08 17.34
CA LEU A 654 27.41 -30.65 18.61
C LEU A 654 28.75 -31.37 18.39
N PRO A 655 29.67 -31.35 19.37
CA PRO A 655 30.87 -32.16 19.30
C PRO A 655 30.48 -33.62 19.04
N ARG A 656 30.77 -34.10 17.82
CA ARG A 656 30.76 -35.53 17.52
C ARG A 656 31.89 -36.15 18.36
N THR A 657 31.74 -37.41 18.74
CA THR A 657 32.86 -38.21 19.27
C THR A 657 34.08 -37.89 18.43
N GLY A 658 35.13 -37.34 19.05
CA GLY A 658 36.27 -36.77 18.34
C GLY A 658 36.88 -37.79 17.36
N PRO A 659 37.69 -37.36 16.38
CA PRO A 659 38.42 -38.28 15.54
C PRO A 659 39.31 -39.19 16.40
N SER A 660 38.85 -40.42 16.64
CA SER A 660 39.56 -41.70 16.88
C SER A 660 40.88 -41.75 17.69
N THR A 661 41.23 -40.76 18.51
CA THR A 661 42.49 -40.77 19.27
C THR A 661 42.31 -40.96 20.78
N THR A 662 41.11 -40.77 21.33
CA THR A 662 40.81 -41.03 22.75
C THR A 662 39.91 -42.26 22.85
N PRO A 663 40.32 -43.33 23.56
CA PRO A 663 39.46 -44.49 23.74
C PRO A 663 38.19 -44.10 24.51
N PRO A 664 37.02 -44.67 24.16
CA PRO A 664 35.80 -44.45 24.92
C PRO A 664 36.01 -44.92 26.36
N LEU A 665 35.49 -44.14 27.31
CA LEU A 665 35.59 -44.46 28.74
C LEU A 665 34.82 -45.75 29.05
N THR A 666 35.33 -46.56 29.98
CA THR A 666 34.60 -47.71 30.50
C THR A 666 33.36 -47.27 31.30
N GLU A 667 32.35 -48.14 31.43
CA GLU A 667 31.12 -47.80 32.16
C GLU A 667 31.39 -47.35 33.61
N GLY A 668 32.36 -47.96 34.30
CA GLY A 668 32.76 -47.57 35.65
C GLY A 668 33.39 -46.19 35.72
N GLU A 669 34.23 -45.82 34.75
CA GLU A 669 34.84 -44.49 34.66
C GLU A 669 33.80 -43.41 34.32
N GLN A 670 32.86 -43.73 33.43
CA GLN A 670 31.74 -42.83 33.11
C GLN A 670 30.88 -42.57 34.34
N HIS A 671 30.50 -43.62 35.08
CA HIS A 671 29.71 -43.48 36.31
C HIS A 671 30.44 -42.67 37.39
N GLY A 672 31.74 -42.92 37.57
CA GLY A 672 32.59 -42.15 38.50
C GLY A 672 32.67 -40.67 38.13
N LEU A 673 32.78 -40.34 36.84
CA LEU A 673 32.77 -38.95 36.37
C LEU A 673 31.42 -38.25 36.58
N VAL A 674 30.30 -38.95 36.40
CA VAL A 674 28.96 -38.40 36.66
C VAL A 674 28.82 -38.03 38.15
N LEU A 675 29.18 -38.93 39.06
CA LEU A 675 29.12 -38.66 40.51
C LEU A 675 30.04 -37.50 40.90
N LYS A 676 31.29 -37.52 40.41
CA LYS A 676 32.27 -36.45 40.65
C LYS A 676 31.73 -35.09 40.18
N ALA A 677 31.16 -35.03 38.99
CA ALA A 677 30.61 -33.79 38.46
C ALA A 677 29.41 -33.29 39.29
N GLN A 678 28.52 -34.18 39.73
CA GLN A 678 27.40 -33.83 40.60
C GLN A 678 27.83 -33.32 41.97
N ASP A 679 28.87 -33.91 42.58
CA ASP A 679 29.41 -33.43 43.85
C ASP A 679 30.08 -32.06 43.70
N GLN A 680 30.75 -31.82 42.56
CA GLN A 680 31.30 -30.51 42.21
C GLN A 680 30.18 -29.46 42.01
N GLU A 681 29.07 -29.80 41.36
CA GLU A 681 27.89 -28.93 41.24
C GLU A 681 27.33 -28.56 42.63
N LYS A 682 27.13 -29.55 43.52
CA LYS A 682 26.63 -29.33 44.89
C LYS A 682 27.57 -28.48 45.74
N ALA A 683 28.87 -28.60 45.52
CA ALA A 683 29.89 -27.79 46.19
C ALA A 683 30.06 -26.38 45.59
N GLY A 684 29.29 -26.02 44.55
CA GLY A 684 29.41 -24.73 43.86
C GLY A 684 30.69 -24.59 43.01
N GLN A 685 31.41 -25.69 42.76
CA GLN A 685 32.66 -25.72 41.99
C GLN A 685 32.38 -25.85 40.48
N TRP A 686 31.67 -24.87 39.92
CA TRP A 686 31.09 -24.94 38.58
C TRP A 686 32.10 -25.12 37.44
N LEU A 687 33.31 -24.55 37.54
CA LEU A 687 34.35 -24.75 36.52
C LEU A 687 34.85 -26.20 36.51
N ALA A 688 35.09 -26.78 37.69
CA ALA A 688 35.53 -28.17 37.82
C ALA A 688 34.42 -29.15 37.38
N ALA A 689 33.16 -28.83 37.69
CA ALA A 689 32.01 -29.57 37.18
C ALA A 689 31.93 -29.50 35.64
N LEU A 690 32.15 -28.31 35.04
CA LEU A 690 32.14 -28.12 33.59
C LEU A 690 33.20 -28.98 32.89
N GLU A 691 34.41 -29.08 33.45
CA GLU A 691 35.48 -29.93 32.92
C GLU A 691 35.10 -31.42 32.95
N SER A 692 34.59 -31.90 34.10
CA SER A 692 34.12 -33.29 34.26
C SER A 692 32.98 -33.61 33.29
N TRP A 693 32.02 -32.70 33.12
CA TRP A 693 30.94 -32.85 32.15
C TRP A 693 31.44 -32.78 30.69
N ALA A 694 32.42 -31.93 30.38
CA ALA A 694 33.02 -31.86 29.06
C ALA A 694 33.69 -33.19 28.66
N GLN A 695 34.43 -33.81 29.58
CA GLN A 695 35.05 -35.12 29.37
C GLN A 695 34.01 -36.20 29.04
N LEU A 696 32.87 -36.20 29.75
CA LEU A 696 31.75 -37.11 29.44
C LEU A 696 31.13 -36.86 28.06
N VAL A 697 31.10 -35.62 27.57
CA VAL A 697 30.60 -35.31 26.22
C VAL A 697 31.52 -35.83 25.12
N TYR A 698 32.84 -35.76 25.30
CA TYR A 698 33.82 -36.18 24.30
C TYR A 698 34.10 -37.69 24.30
N SER A 699 34.09 -38.31 25.49
CA SER A 699 34.60 -39.68 25.69
C SER A 699 33.53 -40.67 26.18
N GLY A 700 32.35 -40.18 26.57
CA GLY A 700 31.23 -41.00 27.03
C GLY A 700 30.33 -41.47 25.91
N THR A 701 29.53 -42.50 26.19
CA THR A 701 28.54 -43.09 25.27
C THR A 701 27.15 -43.11 25.91
N GLY A 702 26.10 -43.22 25.08
CA GLY A 702 24.72 -43.36 25.53
C GLY A 702 24.27 -42.31 26.56
N THR A 703 23.70 -42.79 27.68
CA THR A 703 23.11 -41.97 28.75
C THR A 703 24.13 -41.08 29.47
N SER A 704 25.37 -41.56 29.69
CA SER A 704 26.43 -40.78 30.33
C SER A 704 26.83 -39.56 29.50
N ARG A 705 26.86 -39.70 28.18
CA ARG A 705 27.07 -38.57 27.26
C ARG A 705 25.93 -37.55 27.35
N HIS A 706 24.67 -38.02 27.44
CA HIS A 706 23.52 -37.13 27.64
C HIS A 706 23.60 -36.39 28.97
N HIS A 707 23.99 -37.05 30.05
CA HIS A 707 24.24 -36.41 31.35
C HIS A 707 25.34 -35.34 31.24
N GLY A 708 26.43 -35.64 30.51
CA GLY A 708 27.48 -34.68 30.17
C GLY A 708 26.94 -33.44 29.45
N LEU A 709 26.12 -33.61 28.41
CA LEU A 709 25.57 -32.48 27.64
C LEU A 709 24.72 -31.55 28.52
N TRP A 710 23.79 -32.10 29.31
CA TRP A 710 22.96 -31.30 30.21
C TRP A 710 23.74 -30.71 31.39
N GLY A 711 24.73 -31.43 31.91
CA GLY A 711 25.62 -30.94 32.97
C GLY A 711 26.46 -29.74 32.53
N ARG A 712 26.99 -29.76 31.30
CA ARG A 712 27.70 -28.59 30.73
C ARG A 712 26.79 -27.38 30.65
N ILE A 713 25.54 -27.53 30.18
CA ILE A 713 24.58 -26.43 30.07
C ILE A 713 24.30 -25.82 31.45
N ARG A 714 24.05 -26.65 32.47
CA ARG A 714 23.85 -26.17 33.85
C ARG A 714 25.07 -25.43 34.38
N ALA A 715 26.27 -26.00 34.21
CA ALA A 715 27.51 -25.39 34.66
C ALA A 715 27.79 -24.06 33.95
N LEU A 716 27.53 -23.96 32.64
CA LEU A 716 27.67 -22.71 31.88
C LEU A 716 26.71 -21.63 32.37
N HIS A 717 25.43 -21.95 32.61
CA HIS A 717 24.49 -21.00 33.21
C HIS A 717 24.95 -20.53 34.59
N ALA A 718 25.42 -21.45 35.44
CA ALA A 718 25.90 -21.09 36.78
C ALA A 718 27.18 -20.23 36.76
N LEU A 719 28.01 -20.36 35.72
CA LEU A 719 29.19 -19.53 35.47
C LEU A 719 28.86 -18.17 34.82
N GLY A 720 27.59 -17.91 34.49
CA GLY A 720 27.18 -16.68 33.79
C GLY A 720 27.40 -16.71 32.26
N GLU A 721 27.86 -17.84 31.72
CA GLU A 721 28.14 -18.05 30.29
C GLU A 721 26.87 -18.38 29.49
N SER A 722 25.85 -17.51 29.61
CA SER A 722 24.50 -17.76 29.09
C SER A 722 24.46 -17.89 27.57
N PHE A 723 25.31 -17.14 26.85
CA PHE A 723 25.44 -17.26 25.39
C PHE A 723 25.90 -18.66 24.97
N LEU A 724 26.90 -19.23 25.66
CA LEU A 724 27.43 -20.56 25.35
C LEU A 724 26.42 -21.66 25.71
N ALA A 725 25.73 -21.52 26.83
CA ALA A 725 24.66 -22.42 27.23
C ALA A 725 23.53 -22.44 26.19
N GLU A 726 23.11 -21.25 25.73
CA GLU A 726 22.11 -21.09 24.69
C GLU A 726 22.57 -21.71 23.35
N GLN A 727 23.81 -21.48 22.93
CA GLN A 727 24.37 -22.10 21.73
C GLN A 727 24.37 -23.63 21.81
N GLN A 728 24.69 -24.21 22.98
CA GLN A 728 24.61 -25.66 23.18
C GLN A 728 23.17 -26.17 23.10
N LEU A 729 22.22 -25.46 23.72
CA LEU A 729 20.81 -25.80 23.62
C LEU A 729 20.27 -25.72 22.18
N ARG A 730 20.64 -24.68 21.42
CA ARG A 730 20.33 -24.58 19.99
C ARG A 730 20.93 -25.77 19.23
N GLY A 731 22.18 -26.14 19.52
CA GLY A 731 22.84 -27.32 18.96
C GLY A 731 22.10 -28.62 19.26
N LEU A 732 21.63 -28.83 20.50
CA LEU A 732 20.81 -29.98 20.90
C LEU A 732 19.47 -30.03 20.16
N LEU A 733 18.82 -28.88 19.97
CA LEU A 733 17.56 -28.79 19.22
C LEU A 733 17.73 -29.14 17.73
N LEU A 734 18.82 -28.70 17.12
CA LEU A 734 19.10 -28.90 15.68
C LEU A 734 19.66 -30.29 15.37
N TYR A 735 20.61 -30.78 16.18
CA TYR A 735 21.44 -31.94 15.86
C TYR A 735 21.31 -33.09 16.86
N GLY A 736 20.55 -32.94 17.95
CA GLY A 736 20.30 -34.04 18.89
C GLY A 736 19.69 -35.24 18.16
N GLU A 737 20.16 -36.45 18.46
CA GLU A 737 19.75 -37.68 17.75
C GLU A 737 18.33 -38.09 18.16
N GLU A 738 18.00 -37.98 19.45
CA GLU A 738 16.71 -38.36 20.03
C GLU A 738 15.70 -37.19 20.06
N GLU A 739 14.42 -37.49 19.83
CA GLU A 739 13.34 -36.48 19.88
C GLU A 739 13.15 -35.91 21.30
N GLU A 740 13.37 -36.70 22.33
CA GLU A 740 13.25 -36.26 23.73
C GLU A 740 14.30 -35.19 24.09
N ILE A 741 15.53 -35.34 23.60
CA ILE A 741 16.59 -34.32 23.78
C ILE A 741 16.18 -33.01 23.10
N ARG A 742 15.67 -33.09 21.87
CA ARG A 742 15.22 -31.91 21.12
C ARG A 742 14.05 -31.21 21.82
N ARG A 743 13.07 -31.97 22.30
CA ARG A 743 11.92 -31.45 23.07
C ARG A 743 12.36 -30.76 24.36
N THR A 744 13.30 -31.36 25.09
CA THR A 744 13.85 -30.80 26.33
C THR A 744 14.65 -29.54 26.06
N ALA A 745 15.45 -29.52 25.00
CA ALA A 745 16.24 -28.36 24.60
C ALA A 745 15.34 -27.19 24.19
N PHE A 746 14.27 -27.47 23.44
CA PHE A 746 13.25 -26.48 23.09
C PHE A 746 12.61 -25.86 24.35
N ALA A 747 12.16 -26.69 25.30
CA ALA A 747 11.53 -26.22 26.52
C ALA A 747 12.47 -25.35 27.37
N GLN A 748 13.74 -25.76 27.52
CA GLN A 748 14.74 -24.97 28.25
C GLN A 748 15.07 -23.66 27.54
N LEU A 749 15.23 -23.66 26.21
CA LEU A 749 15.41 -22.43 25.43
C LEU A 749 14.24 -21.48 25.61
N GLN A 750 13.01 -21.97 25.46
CA GLN A 750 11.81 -21.14 25.61
C GLN A 750 11.74 -20.51 27.01
N GLN A 751 11.96 -21.30 28.06
CA GLN A 751 11.97 -20.81 29.44
C GLN A 751 13.07 -19.76 29.65
N PHE A 752 14.28 -20.05 29.18
CA PHE A 752 15.42 -19.14 29.28
C PHE A 752 15.11 -17.80 28.59
N LEU A 753 14.71 -17.82 27.32
CA LEU A 753 14.43 -16.62 26.53
C LEU A 753 13.24 -15.80 27.05
N THR A 754 12.23 -16.47 27.62
CA THR A 754 11.11 -15.79 28.28
C THR A 754 11.57 -15.08 29.55
N SER A 755 12.43 -15.73 30.34
CA SER A 755 12.95 -15.14 31.60
C SER A 755 13.91 -13.98 31.38
N THR A 756 14.61 -13.94 30.25
CA THR A 756 15.52 -12.85 29.85
C THR A 756 14.82 -11.76 29.04
N GLU A 757 13.52 -11.90 28.78
CA GLU A 757 12.72 -11.00 27.92
C GLU A 757 13.29 -10.85 26.48
N ASP A 758 14.07 -11.82 25.99
CA ASP A 758 14.63 -11.83 24.63
C ASP A 758 13.58 -12.28 23.60
N THR A 759 12.68 -11.33 23.30
CA THR A 759 11.54 -11.55 22.40
C THR A 759 11.97 -11.87 20.97
N ASP A 760 13.08 -11.29 20.49
CA ASP A 760 13.55 -11.48 19.11
C ASP A 760 14.05 -12.91 18.90
N THR A 761 14.86 -13.42 19.84
CA THR A 761 15.34 -14.81 19.77
C THR A 761 14.21 -15.80 20.05
N LEU A 762 13.28 -15.48 20.95
CA LEU A 762 12.09 -16.30 21.20
C LEU A 762 11.23 -16.42 19.93
N LEU A 763 11.08 -15.33 19.17
CA LEU A 763 10.38 -15.34 17.88
C LEU A 763 11.11 -16.19 16.84
N ALA A 764 12.44 -16.12 16.79
CA ALA A 764 13.24 -16.96 15.91
C ALA A 764 13.10 -18.45 16.25
N LEU A 765 13.07 -18.81 17.54
CA LEU A 765 12.83 -20.17 18.03
C LEU A 765 11.41 -20.65 17.68
N ALA A 766 10.38 -19.83 17.93
CA ALA A 766 8.99 -20.17 17.64
C ALA A 766 8.76 -20.36 16.13
N ALA A 767 9.36 -19.50 15.29
CA ALA A 767 9.33 -19.62 13.84
C ALA A 767 10.03 -20.90 13.36
N PHE A 768 11.21 -21.22 13.90
CA PHE A 768 11.92 -22.47 13.60
C PHE A 768 11.06 -23.70 13.91
N GLN A 769 10.49 -23.75 15.12
CA GLN A 769 9.69 -24.90 15.55
C GLN A 769 8.41 -25.05 14.72
N THR A 770 7.72 -23.94 14.43
CA THR A 770 6.51 -23.95 13.61
C THR A 770 6.77 -24.42 12.19
N LEU A 771 7.86 -23.95 11.56
CA LEU A 771 8.22 -24.38 10.21
C LEU A 771 8.68 -25.85 10.15
N ARG A 772 9.27 -26.36 11.23
CA ARG A 772 9.68 -27.76 11.35
C ARG A 772 8.49 -28.70 11.57
N SER A 773 7.59 -28.35 12.47
CA SER A 773 6.43 -29.17 12.83
C SER A 773 5.22 -28.28 13.11
N PRO A 774 4.49 -27.84 12.05
CA PRO A 774 3.34 -26.98 12.21
C PRO A 774 2.16 -27.77 12.78
N THR A 775 1.91 -27.58 14.07
CA THR A 775 0.80 -28.15 14.84
C THR A 775 -0.01 -27.03 15.50
N VAL A 776 -1.22 -27.35 15.97
CA VAL A 776 -2.06 -26.39 16.74
C VAL A 776 -1.28 -25.75 17.88
N THR A 777 -0.55 -26.56 18.67
CA THR A 777 0.24 -26.08 19.81
C THR A 777 1.33 -25.10 19.39
N THR A 778 2.12 -25.43 18.37
CA THR A 778 3.20 -24.55 17.89
C THR A 778 2.66 -23.27 17.27
N LEU A 779 1.52 -23.34 16.57
CA LEU A 779 0.86 -22.18 15.97
C LEU A 779 0.28 -21.25 17.04
N ARG A 780 -0.34 -21.78 18.10
CA ARG A 780 -0.80 -20.99 19.26
C ARG A 780 0.35 -20.25 19.93
N GLN A 781 1.47 -20.95 20.16
CA GLN A 781 2.67 -20.34 20.71
C GLN A 781 3.22 -19.25 19.77
N LEU A 782 3.23 -19.49 18.46
CA LEU A 782 3.65 -18.50 17.48
C LEU A 782 2.77 -17.24 17.54
N VAL A 783 1.44 -17.37 17.66
CA VAL A 783 0.52 -16.24 17.80
C VAL A 783 0.87 -15.36 19.00
N GLU A 784 1.16 -15.98 20.15
CA GLU A 784 1.54 -15.27 21.37
C GLU A 784 2.86 -14.49 21.21
N VAL A 785 3.86 -15.14 20.63
CA VAL A 785 5.18 -14.51 20.42
C VAL A 785 5.11 -13.42 19.36
N LEU A 786 4.35 -13.62 18.27
CA LEU A 786 4.09 -12.57 17.26
C LEU A 786 3.41 -11.35 17.88
N LEU A 787 2.39 -11.56 18.72
CA LEU A 787 1.70 -10.45 19.39
C LEU A 787 2.64 -9.68 20.32
N THR A 788 3.48 -10.39 21.08
CA THR A 788 4.46 -9.79 21.99
C THR A 788 5.54 -9.02 21.22
N ALA A 789 5.95 -9.52 20.06
CA ALA A 789 6.86 -8.84 19.13
C ALA A 789 6.21 -7.66 18.36
N GLY A 790 4.91 -7.42 18.54
CA GLY A 790 4.19 -6.34 17.85
C GLY A 790 3.73 -6.67 16.43
N GLU A 791 3.87 -7.92 15.99
CA GLU A 791 3.44 -8.42 14.66
C GLU A 791 1.95 -8.80 14.67
N HIS A 792 1.08 -7.83 15.02
CA HIS A 792 -0.36 -8.04 15.27
C HIS A 792 -1.12 -8.62 14.08
N GLU A 793 -0.84 -8.15 12.86
CA GLU A 793 -1.49 -8.62 11.63
C GLU A 793 -1.16 -10.10 11.38
N MET A 794 0.11 -10.49 11.52
CA MET A 794 0.54 -11.88 11.36
C MET A 794 -0.05 -12.77 12.47
N ALA A 795 -0.06 -12.29 13.72
CA ALA A 795 -0.65 -13.01 14.85
C ALA A 795 -2.14 -13.29 14.60
N LEU A 796 -2.88 -12.30 14.11
CA LEU A 796 -4.30 -12.47 13.81
C LEU A 796 -4.53 -13.44 12.65
N MET A 797 -3.78 -13.32 11.55
CA MET A 797 -3.90 -14.21 10.38
C MET A 797 -3.61 -15.67 10.73
N VAL A 798 -2.55 -15.94 11.50
CA VAL A 798 -2.20 -17.30 11.93
C VAL A 798 -3.22 -17.84 12.92
N GLY A 799 -3.66 -17.03 13.88
CA GLY A 799 -4.58 -17.49 14.92
C GLY A 799 -6.01 -17.68 14.44
N MET A 800 -6.49 -16.90 13.48
CA MET A 800 -7.81 -17.09 12.87
C MET A 800 -7.88 -18.35 11.99
N ALA A 801 -6.73 -18.84 11.49
CA ALA A 801 -6.63 -20.10 10.77
C ALA A 801 -6.69 -21.35 11.69
N LEU A 802 -6.62 -21.17 13.02
CA LEU A 802 -6.79 -22.26 13.97
C LEU A 802 -8.27 -22.70 14.07
N PRO A 803 -8.53 -23.98 14.38
CA PRO A 803 -9.85 -24.46 14.76
C PRO A 803 -10.44 -23.63 15.90
N PHE A 804 -11.74 -23.36 15.86
CA PHE A 804 -12.44 -22.46 16.77
C PHE A 804 -12.19 -22.77 18.25
N ALA A 805 -12.26 -24.05 18.63
CA ALA A 805 -12.03 -24.50 20.00
C ALA A 805 -10.58 -24.27 20.49
N GLU A 806 -9.64 -24.11 19.57
CA GLU A 806 -8.21 -23.96 19.84
C GLU A 806 -7.71 -22.51 19.68
N ARG A 807 -8.59 -21.59 19.26
CA ARG A 807 -8.23 -20.18 19.08
C ARG A 807 -7.86 -19.55 20.42
N PRO A 808 -6.71 -18.86 20.52
CA PRO A 808 -6.37 -18.09 21.71
C PRO A 808 -7.16 -16.77 21.72
N VAL A 809 -8.48 -16.83 21.97
CA VAL A 809 -9.43 -15.72 21.85
C VAL A 809 -8.94 -14.42 22.51
N PRO A 810 -8.40 -14.41 23.75
CA PRO A 810 -7.90 -13.18 24.36
C PRO A 810 -6.75 -12.51 23.59
N LEU A 811 -5.88 -13.30 22.94
CA LEU A 811 -4.77 -12.78 22.13
C LEU A 811 -5.29 -12.22 20.79
N LEU A 812 -6.25 -12.93 20.18
CA LEU A 812 -6.86 -12.49 18.92
C LEU A 812 -7.68 -11.20 19.09
N LEU A 813 -8.38 -11.05 20.22
CA LEU A 813 -9.09 -9.80 20.53
C LEU A 813 -8.15 -8.60 20.61
N ARG A 814 -6.96 -8.77 21.22
CA ARG A 814 -5.93 -7.71 21.25
C ARG A 814 -5.44 -7.36 19.84
N ALA A 815 -5.16 -8.37 19.02
CA ALA A 815 -4.70 -8.18 17.65
C ALA A 815 -5.78 -7.49 16.79
N ALA A 816 -7.01 -7.98 16.81
CA ALA A 816 -8.14 -7.43 16.06
C ALA A 816 -8.47 -5.99 16.49
N HIS A 817 -8.48 -5.72 17.80
CA HIS A 817 -8.67 -4.36 18.33
C HIS A 817 -7.58 -3.41 17.83
N ARG A 818 -6.31 -3.85 17.82
CA ARG A 818 -5.19 -3.02 17.36
C ARG A 818 -5.28 -2.68 15.88
N LEU A 819 -5.79 -3.61 15.07
CA LEU A 819 -5.97 -3.46 13.62
C LEU A 819 -7.26 -2.74 13.24
N ASP A 820 -8.10 -2.38 14.21
CA ASP A 820 -9.45 -1.83 14.02
C ASP A 820 -10.37 -2.78 13.21
N TRP A 821 -10.21 -4.10 13.38
CA TRP A 821 -11.03 -5.17 12.78
C TRP A 821 -12.24 -5.44 13.68
N TRP A 822 -13.26 -4.59 13.56
CA TRP A 822 -14.38 -4.56 14.51
C TRP A 822 -15.35 -5.73 14.34
N ALA A 823 -15.53 -6.27 13.13
CA ALA A 823 -16.38 -7.45 12.93
C ALA A 823 -15.77 -8.70 13.58
N THR A 824 -14.45 -8.81 13.54
CA THR A 824 -13.63 -9.86 14.14
C THR A 824 -13.64 -9.71 15.66
N VAL A 825 -13.54 -8.48 16.17
CA VAL A 825 -13.75 -8.22 17.61
C VAL A 825 -15.13 -8.70 18.04
N ASP A 826 -16.19 -8.32 17.32
CA ASP A 826 -17.56 -8.73 17.67
C ASP A 826 -17.71 -10.25 17.66
N LEU A 827 -17.21 -10.91 16.61
CA LEU A 827 -17.18 -12.36 16.49
C LEU A 827 -16.46 -13.01 17.69
N LEU A 828 -15.26 -12.55 18.03
CA LEU A 828 -14.46 -13.13 19.11
C LEU A 828 -15.03 -12.83 20.50
N VAL A 829 -15.67 -11.67 20.69
CA VAL A 829 -16.35 -11.33 21.95
C VAL A 829 -17.48 -12.31 22.24
N THR A 830 -18.23 -12.78 21.24
CA THR A 830 -19.28 -13.79 21.47
C THR A 830 -18.75 -15.12 22.01
N GLN A 831 -17.45 -15.40 21.84
CA GLN A 831 -16.80 -16.63 22.26
C GLN A 831 -16.25 -16.57 23.69
N LEU A 832 -16.22 -15.38 24.29
CA LEU A 832 -15.78 -15.23 25.68
C LEU A 832 -16.81 -15.85 26.62
N PRO A 833 -16.40 -16.66 27.61
CA PRO A 833 -17.33 -17.32 28.52
C PRO A 833 -18.01 -16.32 29.46
N SER A 834 -17.24 -15.36 29.99
CA SER A 834 -17.69 -14.38 30.99
C SER A 834 -18.41 -13.20 30.35
N GLU A 835 -19.58 -12.84 30.87
CA GLU A 835 -20.30 -11.62 30.46
C GLU A 835 -19.54 -10.35 30.82
N ALA A 836 -18.83 -10.36 31.95
CA ALA A 836 -17.96 -9.26 32.36
C ALA A 836 -16.85 -9.01 31.33
N ASP A 837 -16.23 -10.08 30.80
CA ASP A 837 -15.20 -9.96 29.76
C ASP A 837 -15.80 -9.47 28.43
N ARG A 838 -17.04 -9.88 28.11
CA ARG A 838 -17.73 -9.36 26.92
C ARG A 838 -17.97 -7.86 27.03
N HIS A 839 -18.41 -7.38 28.21
CA HIS A 839 -18.58 -5.95 28.45
C HIS A 839 -17.26 -5.18 28.45
N SER A 840 -16.17 -5.72 29.01
CA SER A 840 -14.87 -5.05 29.00
C SER A 840 -14.34 -4.83 27.57
N TRP A 841 -14.45 -5.83 26.69
CA TRP A 841 -14.03 -5.70 25.30
C TRP A 841 -14.93 -4.75 24.48
N ARG A 842 -16.23 -4.73 24.75
CA ARG A 842 -17.14 -3.73 24.17
C ARG A 842 -16.76 -2.31 24.62
N ALA A 843 -16.35 -2.14 25.88
CA ALA A 843 -15.82 -0.86 26.34
C ALA A 843 -14.54 -0.45 25.60
N HIS A 844 -13.58 -1.37 25.42
CA HIS A 844 -12.35 -1.09 24.67
C HIS A 844 -12.62 -0.65 23.23
N ARG A 845 -13.61 -1.25 22.56
CA ARG A 845 -14.09 -0.81 21.24
C ARG A 845 -14.67 0.60 21.29
N ALA A 846 -15.59 0.86 22.23
CA ALA A 846 -16.21 2.18 22.39
C ALA A 846 -15.17 3.28 22.68
N ILE A 847 -14.15 3.00 23.50
CA ILE A 847 -13.00 3.90 23.74
C ILE A 847 -12.26 4.19 22.43
N ALA A 848 -11.97 3.15 21.63
CA ALA A 848 -11.25 3.29 20.36
C ALA A 848 -12.04 4.08 19.30
N GLN A 849 -13.37 4.05 19.38
CA GLN A 849 -14.28 4.82 18.52
C GLN A 849 -14.58 6.22 19.05
N GLY A 850 -14.13 6.57 20.27
CA GLY A 850 -14.41 7.85 20.91
C GLY A 850 -15.79 7.95 21.58
N ASN A 851 -16.55 6.84 21.64
CA ASN A 851 -17.85 6.75 22.33
C ASN A 851 -17.65 6.54 23.84
N TYR A 852 -17.07 7.53 24.52
CA TYR A 852 -16.68 7.37 25.92
C TYR A 852 -17.83 7.16 26.90
N ARG A 853 -19.04 7.62 26.56
CA ARG A 853 -20.25 7.37 27.36
C ARG A 853 -20.61 5.89 27.37
N GLU A 854 -20.72 5.30 26.19
CA GLU A 854 -20.99 3.87 25.99
C GLU A 854 -19.86 3.03 26.61
N ALA A 855 -18.61 3.47 26.47
CA ALA A 855 -17.48 2.83 27.13
C ALA A 855 -17.64 2.78 28.65
N ARG A 856 -18.05 3.88 29.28
CA ARG A 856 -18.26 3.93 30.72
C ARG A 856 -19.39 3.00 31.15
N GLU A 857 -20.52 3.03 30.45
CA GLU A 857 -21.66 2.14 30.71
C GLU A 857 -21.21 0.68 30.64
N HIS A 858 -20.42 0.29 29.64
CA HIS A 858 -19.87 -1.06 29.56
C HIS A 858 -18.85 -1.40 30.65
N LEU A 859 -17.98 -0.47 31.06
CA LEU A 859 -17.04 -0.71 32.16
C LEU A 859 -17.74 -0.89 33.51
N GLU A 860 -18.85 -0.18 33.73
CA GLU A 860 -19.68 -0.35 34.93
C GLU A 860 -20.31 -1.75 34.99
N HIS A 861 -20.79 -2.27 33.85
CA HIS A 861 -21.35 -3.63 33.75
C HIS A 861 -20.27 -4.73 33.80
N ALA A 862 -19.02 -4.42 33.42
CA ALA A 862 -17.91 -5.37 33.51
C ALA A 862 -17.47 -5.67 34.96
N GLY A 863 -17.93 -4.88 35.94
CA GLY A 863 -17.72 -5.14 37.37
C GLY A 863 -16.45 -4.54 37.98
N ALA A 864 -16.16 -4.94 39.22
CA ALA A 864 -15.16 -4.30 40.08
C ALA A 864 -13.73 -4.31 39.52
N ASP A 865 -13.35 -5.37 38.80
CA ASP A 865 -12.02 -5.53 38.20
C ASP A 865 -11.68 -4.43 37.18
N TRP A 866 -12.71 -3.83 36.57
CA TRP A 866 -12.59 -2.79 35.55
C TRP A 866 -12.83 -1.37 36.08
N SER A 867 -13.14 -1.23 37.37
CA SER A 867 -13.38 0.07 38.03
C SER A 867 -12.18 1.02 37.96
N THR A 868 -10.95 0.49 37.95
CA THR A 868 -9.73 1.28 37.79
C THR A 868 -9.64 1.90 36.39
N LEU A 869 -9.98 1.14 35.34
CA LEU A 869 -10.02 1.66 33.98
C LEU A 869 -11.17 2.66 33.79
N ALA A 870 -12.34 2.42 34.40
CA ALA A 870 -13.47 3.37 34.38
C ALA A 870 -13.10 4.72 35.00
N ARG A 871 -12.46 4.71 36.19
CA ARG A 871 -11.94 5.91 36.83
C ARG A 871 -10.86 6.60 36.02
N ALA A 872 -9.95 5.81 35.42
CA ALA A 872 -8.93 6.35 34.53
C ALA A 872 -9.56 7.00 33.29
N LEU A 873 -10.60 6.42 32.69
CA LEU A 873 -11.30 7.01 31.54
C LEU A 873 -11.88 8.38 31.90
N VAL A 874 -12.61 8.48 33.02
CA VAL A 874 -13.19 9.75 33.49
C VAL A 874 -12.10 10.78 33.77
N ALA A 875 -11.04 10.40 34.49
CA ALA A 875 -9.92 11.29 34.76
C ALA A 875 -9.25 11.80 33.47
N GLY A 876 -9.05 10.90 32.50
CA GLY A 876 -8.49 11.25 31.19
C GLY A 876 -9.35 12.25 30.42
N GLN A 877 -10.68 12.11 30.47
CA GLN A 877 -11.60 13.09 29.87
C GLN A 877 -11.52 14.46 30.54
N THR A 878 -11.46 14.50 31.88
CA THR A 878 -11.29 15.75 32.63
C THR A 878 -9.97 16.43 32.28
N ILE A 879 -8.88 15.66 32.19
CA ILE A 879 -7.57 16.17 31.78
C ILE A 879 -7.60 16.71 30.35
N ALA A 880 -8.20 15.98 29.41
CA ALA A 880 -8.34 16.42 28.03
C ALA A 880 -9.10 17.75 27.92
N LEU A 881 -10.23 17.88 28.63
CA LEU A 881 -11.00 19.13 28.68
C LEU A 881 -10.20 20.30 29.28
N ALA A 882 -9.36 20.04 30.28
CA ALA A 882 -8.52 21.05 30.92
C ALA A 882 -7.34 21.48 30.02
N LEU A 883 -6.77 20.56 29.24
CA LEU A 883 -5.75 20.86 28.22
C LEU A 883 -6.32 21.73 27.09
N ASP A 884 -7.58 21.51 26.70
CA ASP A 884 -8.28 22.32 25.70
C ASP A 884 -8.75 23.69 26.24
N GLY A 885 -8.63 23.94 27.54
CA GLY A 885 -9.02 25.20 28.17
C GLY A 885 -8.13 26.38 27.77
N GLN A 886 -8.65 27.61 27.78
CA GLN A 886 -7.90 28.81 27.35
C GLN A 886 -6.90 29.35 28.40
N HIS A 887 -6.93 28.86 29.63
CA HIS A 887 -6.12 29.38 30.73
C HIS A 887 -4.77 28.65 30.85
N PRO A 888 -3.62 29.33 30.67
CA PRO A 888 -2.30 28.69 30.68
C PRO A 888 -1.96 27.94 31.97
N THR A 889 -2.44 28.42 33.12
CA THR A 889 -2.26 27.77 34.42
C THR A 889 -2.98 26.44 34.49
N THR A 890 -4.25 26.41 34.08
CA THR A 890 -5.06 25.17 34.00
C THR A 890 -4.46 24.18 33.00
N GLN A 891 -3.94 24.66 31.87
CA GLN A 891 -3.25 23.81 30.89
C GLN A 891 -1.96 23.19 31.47
N ALA A 892 -1.16 23.99 32.19
CA ALA A 892 0.06 23.51 32.83
C ALA A 892 -0.22 22.44 33.91
N GLU A 893 -1.23 22.67 34.77
CA GLU A 893 -1.68 21.69 35.76
C GLU A 893 -2.21 20.41 35.10
N ALA A 894 -2.99 20.56 34.02
CA ALA A 894 -3.51 19.43 33.25
C ALA A 894 -2.38 18.62 32.58
N LEU A 895 -1.29 19.26 32.15
CA LEU A 895 -0.12 18.58 31.60
C LEU A 895 0.56 17.69 32.66
N PHE A 896 0.75 18.20 33.88
CA PHE A 896 1.26 17.39 34.99
C PHE A 896 0.28 16.26 35.37
N ALA A 897 -1.02 16.53 35.39
CA ALA A 897 -2.04 15.52 35.65
C ALA A 897 -2.05 14.43 34.57
N TRP A 898 -1.85 14.81 33.30
CA TRP A 898 -1.73 13.88 32.17
C TRP A 898 -0.54 12.93 32.32
N GLU A 899 0.63 13.45 32.73
CA GLU A 899 1.81 12.63 33.02
C GLU A 899 1.51 11.56 34.09
N HIS A 900 0.95 11.98 35.22
CA HIS A 900 0.61 11.07 36.31
C HIS A 900 -0.47 10.05 35.94
N TRP A 901 -1.39 10.47 35.06
CA TRP A 901 -2.47 9.61 34.56
C TRP A 901 -1.94 8.55 33.62
N GLN A 902 -1.14 8.93 32.61
CA GLN A 902 -0.54 8.02 31.64
C GLN A 902 0.39 7.01 32.33
N ALA A 903 1.16 7.45 33.32
CA ALA A 903 2.05 6.57 34.07
C ALA A 903 1.30 5.46 34.84
N ARG A 904 0.06 5.73 35.27
CA ARG A 904 -0.79 4.83 36.06
C ARG A 904 -1.89 4.13 35.26
N LEU A 905 -1.99 4.38 33.95
CA LEU A 905 -3.01 3.77 33.10
C LEU A 905 -2.80 2.24 33.09
N PRO A 906 -3.84 1.44 33.42
CA PRO A 906 -3.71 -0.01 33.46
C PRO A 906 -3.60 -0.60 32.05
N GLY A 907 -2.86 -1.70 31.92
CA GLY A 907 -2.72 -2.46 30.68
C GLY A 907 -1.28 -2.51 30.14
N PRO A 908 -1.03 -3.39 29.14
CA PRO A 908 0.28 -3.51 28.52
C PRO A 908 0.63 -2.25 27.73
N ARG A 909 1.91 -1.83 27.80
CA ARG A 909 2.45 -0.76 26.95
C ARG A 909 3.05 -1.38 25.71
N LEU A 910 2.88 -0.71 24.56
CA LEU A 910 3.37 -1.18 23.27
C LEU A 910 4.39 -0.18 22.71
N TRP A 911 5.43 -0.71 22.07
CA TRP A 911 6.37 0.08 21.29
C TRP A 911 5.72 0.49 19.96
N ASN A 912 5.88 1.76 19.58
CA ASN A 912 5.53 2.25 18.25
C ASN A 912 6.79 2.86 17.62
N PRO A 913 7.11 2.53 16.35
CA PRO A 913 8.18 3.22 15.64
C PRO A 913 7.77 4.69 15.41
N ASP A 914 8.72 5.60 15.59
CA ASP A 914 8.51 7.03 15.38
C ASP A 914 9.78 7.65 14.80
N ASP A 915 9.83 7.77 13.48
CA ASP A 915 10.92 8.46 12.79
C ASP A 915 10.74 9.99 12.82
N THR A 916 9.58 10.48 13.28
CA THR A 916 9.22 11.91 13.25
C THR A 916 9.96 12.72 14.31
N ILE A 917 10.50 12.04 15.34
CA ILE A 917 11.29 12.67 16.40
C ILE A 917 12.73 12.93 15.99
N VAL A 918 13.23 12.39 14.86
CA VAL A 918 14.63 12.59 14.44
C VAL A 918 14.82 13.98 13.83
N THR A 919 15.71 14.79 14.42
CA THR A 919 15.96 16.19 14.01
C THR A 919 17.36 16.41 13.44
N ASP A 920 18.38 15.64 13.81
CA ASP A 920 19.69 15.71 13.15
C ASP A 920 20.39 14.35 13.11
N TYR A 921 21.29 14.18 12.14
CA TYR A 921 22.06 12.97 11.89
C TYR A 921 23.17 13.24 10.85
N GLN A 922 24.18 12.38 10.77
CA GLN A 922 25.26 12.50 9.77
C GLN A 922 24.77 12.12 8.36
N GLY A 923 24.10 10.98 8.28
CA GLY A 923 23.63 10.40 7.02
C GLY A 923 22.51 9.41 7.26
N ALA A 924 21.86 8.95 6.20
CA ALA A 924 20.77 8.01 6.30
C ALA A 924 21.02 6.81 5.37
N LEU A 925 20.83 5.60 5.90
CA LEU A 925 21.02 4.35 5.16
C LEU A 925 19.71 3.61 5.07
N ARG A 926 19.36 3.23 3.84
CA ARG A 926 18.22 2.35 3.59
C ARG A 926 18.71 0.93 3.39
N LEU A 927 18.31 0.05 4.30
CA LEU A 927 18.60 -1.37 4.20
C LEU A 927 17.41 -2.09 3.57
N TYR A 928 17.68 -3.08 2.74
CA TYR A 928 16.67 -3.93 2.13
C TYR A 928 16.89 -5.37 2.59
N SER A 929 15.87 -5.95 3.23
CA SER A 929 15.85 -7.37 3.55
C SER A 929 15.35 -8.14 2.33
N ILE A 930 16.26 -8.84 1.65
CA ILE A 930 15.93 -9.67 0.48
C ILE A 930 14.93 -10.76 0.87
N ASP A 931 15.16 -11.40 2.01
CA ASP A 931 14.34 -12.53 2.49
C ASP A 931 12.92 -12.09 2.87
N ARG A 932 12.75 -10.87 3.41
CA ARG A 932 11.44 -10.34 3.82
C ARG A 932 10.76 -9.48 2.77
N ASP A 933 11.48 -9.01 1.76
CA ASP A 933 11.02 -7.99 0.80
C ASP A 933 10.57 -6.70 1.51
N LEU A 934 11.35 -6.26 2.50
CA LEU A 934 11.07 -5.08 3.32
C LEU A 934 12.26 -4.14 3.38
N TYR A 935 11.96 -2.86 3.50
CA TYR A 935 12.95 -1.81 3.70
C TYR A 935 12.94 -1.33 5.14
N ALA A 936 14.12 -1.06 5.68
CA ALA A 936 14.32 -0.40 6.97
C ALA A 936 15.18 0.86 6.79
N GLN A 937 14.88 1.88 7.57
CA GLN A 937 15.62 3.14 7.58
C GLN A 937 16.51 3.19 8.82
N PHE A 938 17.78 3.53 8.63
CA PHE A 938 18.73 3.78 9.71
C PHE A 938 19.32 5.17 9.56
N TYR A 939 19.69 5.77 10.69
CA TYR A 939 20.35 7.06 10.78
C TYR A 939 21.78 6.84 11.27
N ALA A 940 22.75 7.30 10.48
CA ALA A 940 24.16 7.22 10.83
C ALA A 940 24.52 8.33 11.84
N ALA A 941 25.31 7.94 12.85
CA ALA A 941 25.87 8.83 13.86
C ALA A 941 27.40 8.73 13.85
N THR A 942 28.08 9.84 14.06
CA THR A 942 29.53 9.89 14.34
C THR A 942 29.78 10.67 15.64
N PRO A 943 30.96 10.59 16.25
CA PRO A 943 31.30 11.42 17.41
C PRO A 943 31.16 12.93 17.14
N GLN A 944 31.38 13.36 15.89
CA GLN A 944 31.27 14.76 15.48
C GLN A 944 29.82 15.17 15.18
N ARG A 945 28.96 14.21 14.82
CA ARG A 945 27.56 14.46 14.49
C ARG A 945 26.67 13.32 14.98
N PRO A 946 26.21 13.41 16.24
CA PRO A 946 25.30 12.41 16.80
C PRO A 946 23.92 12.51 16.15
N VAL A 947 23.12 11.45 16.31
CA VAL A 947 21.68 11.53 16.02
C VAL A 947 21.01 12.35 17.13
N GLN A 948 20.29 13.40 16.76
CA GLN A 948 19.51 14.23 17.67
C GLN A 948 18.03 13.91 17.52
N LEU A 949 17.34 13.82 18.66
CA LEU A 949 15.91 13.54 18.75
C LEU A 949 15.19 14.70 19.46
N GLN A 950 14.03 15.09 18.97
CA GLN A 950 13.11 16.01 19.65
C GLN A 950 11.87 15.23 20.09
N VAL A 951 11.67 15.18 21.40
CA VAL A 951 10.69 14.32 22.03
C VAL A 951 9.79 15.13 22.95
N GLN A 952 8.48 14.99 22.80
CA GLN A 952 7.49 15.54 23.72
C GLN A 952 7.19 14.49 24.79
N GLY A 953 7.73 14.71 25.99
CA GLY A 953 7.58 13.79 27.12
C GLY A 953 6.30 14.01 27.95
N PRO A 954 6.03 13.13 28.93
CA PRO A 954 6.82 11.94 29.27
C PRO A 954 6.62 10.77 28.28
N ILE A 955 7.73 10.22 27.77
CA ILE A 955 7.73 8.98 26.98
C ILE A 955 8.93 8.11 27.33
N ARG A 956 8.82 6.80 27.08
CA ARG A 956 9.94 5.86 27.12
C ARG A 956 10.38 5.57 25.69
N LEU A 957 11.68 5.64 25.44
CA LEU A 957 12.28 5.36 24.13
C LEU A 957 12.96 3.99 24.14
N LYS A 958 12.79 3.22 23.07
CA LYS A 958 13.63 2.06 22.73
C LYS A 958 14.52 2.47 21.58
N VAL A 959 15.83 2.37 21.76
CA VAL A 959 16.82 2.70 20.72
C VAL A 959 17.47 1.42 20.24
N GLU A 960 17.35 1.15 18.94
CA GLU A 960 18.04 0.05 18.28
C GLU A 960 19.23 0.61 17.50
N ALA A 961 20.45 0.18 17.87
CA ALA A 961 21.69 0.69 17.29
C ALA A 961 22.56 -0.46 16.78
N ARG A 962 23.29 -0.20 15.69
CA ARG A 962 24.30 -1.11 15.15
C ARG A 962 25.63 -0.37 15.00
N PRO A 963 26.74 -0.93 15.50
CA PRO A 963 28.04 -0.32 15.31
C PRO A 963 28.41 -0.33 13.82
N LEU A 964 28.92 0.80 13.34
CA LEU A 964 29.49 0.88 12.00
C LEU A 964 30.92 0.34 12.06
N HIS A 965 31.19 -0.74 11.34
CA HIS A 965 32.56 -1.22 11.15
C HIS A 965 33.20 -0.44 10.01
N PRO A 966 34.48 -0.04 10.11
CA PRO A 966 35.19 0.52 8.96
C PRO A 966 35.09 -0.45 7.79
N ALA A 967 34.84 0.08 6.58
CA ALA A 967 34.88 -0.74 5.38
C ALA A 967 36.24 -1.44 5.35
N THR A 968 36.23 -2.77 5.41
CA THR A 968 37.44 -3.57 5.26
C THR A 968 37.93 -3.28 3.84
N THR A 969 39.04 -2.53 3.74
CA THR A 969 39.71 -2.16 2.49
C THR A 969 40.11 -3.37 1.68
#